data_AF-A0A250JYA4-F1
#
_entry.id   AF-A0A250JYA4-F1
#
_cell.length_a   1.000
_cell.length_b   1.000
_cell.length_c   1.000
_cell.angle_alpha   90.00
_cell.angle_beta   90.00
_cell.angle_gamma   90.00
#
_symmetry.space_group_name_H-M   'P 1'
#
loop_
_entity.id
_entity.type
_entity.pdbx_description
1 polymer ?
#
loop_
_entity_poly.entity_id
_entity_poly.type
_entity_poly.pdbx_seq_one_letter_code
_entity_poly.pdbx_strand_id
1 'polypeptide(L)'
;MTGWSLFPHLVVRTTGFPFDWLERLGCPEATEAARRWVAARRALEALKAQGPRVKRPSRAVLAALKAGRPVDTEGLDAPELFSEWNTRAREAQAAEAAFQAAMKQESLAVEDALGSLRQAPRFIEAVASSSPPVARDLLDGRDGARLRRQVASYLQRMCAKNETMGFFGPINYGRADAAAPTGVSVRWSGPEVLTGRNTFAASWLVQGLVRAIAFDPEVAAWLVLRRKAFAEVPSRKALPAPESAEALLPRLVEAVDGTRTLAGLASSLGVAPGLAREAARMGCEKGLLTHQLEVPAATHHPVDDLAERVAGLPCPAARRHVEGLSALLALMAGYGAADAAGKMALQAAFAKRASEQWGVTPPSARGPATESHNFYQDRLALREECGGDLRLEAGGERARELVSRLEPALAWMGEAARRTREAARATVAGLVGARTVPFWKVAAAYADRPVPLDGSVAEVLAGAVGDAAARGVDLGQVTPPALTGDARALPLVTSVDLLVGARDVEAWSRGEYELVMGDVHDTALVWGWALQFHEARGRVESAMVRALGALSRPVPLVTVLASRRTGLLPSEFPGPVVELGGVSARASAWRLPLDDLFVESDGKRARLVSKRLGSEVCLYNGELESLVHTAFSLPRIRPLRVSLGEHTPRLSLGGVVVQREQWRLSQAERESLLEGRDDSARLRAAVAVWDARGLPDCVFAKFKDERKPVLVDVRSPPLLRVFLNLLEQKEEVVLSEMLPSPGQLWLRSPTGGRHTVELRCTLLWGAEPAAAPAGGARE
;
A
#
# COMPACT_ATOMS: atom_id res chain seq x y z
N MET A 1 2.44 -21.46 -25.05
CA MET A 1 1.65 -20.24 -24.82
C MET A 1 2.62 -19.07 -24.78
N THR A 2 2.65 -18.24 -25.82
CA THR A 2 3.48 -17.02 -25.86
C THR A 2 2.59 -15.85 -25.44
N GLY A 3 2.65 -15.40 -24.19
CA GLY A 3 1.78 -14.34 -23.69
C GLY A 3 1.77 -14.21 -22.17
N TRP A 4 0.92 -13.31 -21.67
CA TRP A 4 0.64 -13.20 -20.24
C TRP A 4 -0.28 -14.34 -19.79
N SER A 5 -0.11 -14.77 -18.54
CA SER A 5 -0.96 -15.75 -17.89
C SER A 5 -1.35 -15.25 -16.51
N LEU A 6 -2.60 -15.50 -16.11
CA LEU A 6 -3.09 -15.22 -14.77
C LEU A 6 -2.93 -16.47 -13.90
N PHE A 7 -2.33 -16.30 -12.73
CA PHE A 7 -2.41 -17.32 -11.70
C PHE A 7 -3.87 -17.44 -11.23
N PRO A 8 -4.47 -18.65 -11.25
CA PRO A 8 -5.93 -18.79 -11.16
C PRO A 8 -6.52 -18.39 -9.80
N HIS A 9 -5.71 -18.28 -8.74
CA HIS A 9 -6.18 -17.82 -7.44
C HIS A 9 -5.99 -16.31 -7.28
N LEU A 10 -6.99 -15.67 -6.71
CA LEU A 10 -7.03 -14.23 -6.44
C LEU A 10 -7.11 -14.00 -4.93
N VAL A 11 -6.49 -12.91 -4.46
CA VAL A 11 -6.81 -12.36 -3.14
C VAL A 11 -7.85 -11.26 -3.33
N VAL A 12 -8.98 -11.35 -2.63
CA VAL A 12 -10.06 -10.36 -2.71
C VAL A 12 -10.04 -9.53 -1.44
N ARG A 13 -9.86 -8.21 -1.59
CA ARG A 13 -9.86 -7.26 -0.48
C ARG A 13 -11.16 -6.48 -0.49
N THR A 14 -11.81 -6.36 0.66
CA THR A 14 -13.05 -5.61 0.81
C THR A 14 -12.92 -4.62 1.97
N THR A 15 -13.77 -3.59 2.00
CA THR A 15 -13.98 -2.82 3.24
C THR A 15 -14.81 -3.64 4.21
N GLY A 16 -14.53 -3.54 5.51
CA GLY A 16 -15.37 -4.18 6.55
C GLY A 16 -16.55 -3.31 7.00
N PHE A 17 -16.66 -2.09 6.50
CA PHE A 17 -17.80 -1.20 6.70
C PHE A 17 -18.37 -0.75 5.34
N PRO A 18 -19.70 -0.58 5.22
CA PRO A 18 -20.32 -0.23 3.96
C PRO A 18 -20.05 1.24 3.61
N PHE A 19 -19.89 1.53 2.33
CA PHE A 19 -19.71 2.87 1.78
C PHE A 19 -20.90 3.78 2.12
N ASP A 20 -22.10 3.23 2.28
CA ASP A 20 -23.33 3.93 2.66
C ASP A 20 -23.19 4.69 3.99
N TRP A 21 -22.28 4.30 4.89
CA TRP A 21 -21.98 5.08 6.10
C TRP A 21 -21.43 6.47 5.80
N LEU A 22 -20.70 6.62 4.69
CA LEU A 22 -20.19 7.91 4.24
C LEU A 22 -21.28 8.76 3.59
N GLU A 23 -22.16 8.14 2.81
CA GLU A 23 -23.28 8.85 2.17
C GLU A 23 -24.27 9.39 3.21
N ARG A 24 -24.43 8.72 4.35
CA ARG A 24 -25.20 9.23 5.51
C ARG A 24 -24.63 10.53 6.11
N LEU A 25 -23.39 10.89 5.78
CA LEU A 25 -22.75 12.14 6.19
C LEU A 25 -22.85 13.22 5.10
N GLY A 26 -23.63 13.00 4.05
CA GLY A 26 -23.85 13.93 2.95
C GLY A 26 -25.08 14.82 3.16
N CYS A 27 -25.04 15.99 2.53
CA CYS A 27 -26.14 16.95 2.39
C CYS A 27 -26.49 17.09 0.89
N PRO A 28 -27.06 16.05 0.24
CA PRO A 28 -27.33 16.07 -1.20
C PRO A 28 -28.30 17.19 -1.61
N GLU A 29 -29.35 17.47 -0.85
CA GLU A 29 -30.32 18.52 -1.19
C GLU A 29 -29.69 19.91 -1.09
N ALA A 30 -28.89 20.15 -0.06
CA ALA A 30 -28.13 21.38 0.11
C ALA A 30 -27.04 21.53 -0.94
N THR A 31 -26.42 20.43 -1.38
CA THR A 31 -25.44 20.48 -2.47
C THR A 31 -26.11 20.90 -3.78
N GLU A 32 -27.24 20.31 -4.13
CA GLU A 32 -28.02 20.71 -5.31
C GLU A 32 -28.55 22.14 -5.21
N ALA A 33 -28.99 22.56 -4.02
CA ALA A 33 -29.38 23.95 -3.78
C ALA A 33 -28.19 24.91 -3.88
N ALA A 34 -26.99 24.50 -3.44
CA ALA A 34 -25.76 25.28 -3.62
C ALA A 34 -25.39 25.42 -5.10
N ARG A 35 -25.50 24.35 -5.90
CA ARG A 35 -25.28 24.39 -7.36
C ARG A 35 -26.21 25.41 -8.01
N ARG A 36 -27.52 25.34 -7.71
CA ARG A 36 -28.51 26.32 -8.19
C ARG A 36 -28.18 27.74 -7.74
N TRP A 37 -27.77 27.92 -6.49
CA TRP A 37 -27.41 29.23 -5.96
C TRP A 37 -26.16 29.81 -6.65
N VAL A 38 -25.09 29.02 -6.79
CA VAL A 38 -23.86 29.43 -7.49
C VAL A 38 -24.16 29.81 -8.95
N ALA A 39 -24.96 29.01 -9.65
CA ALA A 39 -25.40 29.31 -11.01
C ALA A 39 -26.21 30.61 -11.09
N ALA A 40 -27.19 30.81 -10.20
CA ALA A 40 -28.00 32.03 -10.15
C ALA A 40 -27.16 33.27 -9.84
N ARG A 41 -26.20 33.18 -8.91
CA ARG A 41 -25.27 34.29 -8.62
C ARG A 41 -24.36 34.60 -9.80
N ARG A 42 -23.83 33.58 -10.48
CA ARG A 42 -22.99 33.78 -11.67
C ARG A 42 -23.76 34.49 -12.78
N ALA A 43 -25.02 34.10 -13.01
CA ALA A 43 -25.89 34.78 -13.96
C ALA A 43 -26.16 36.24 -13.55
N LEU A 44 -26.41 36.50 -12.27
CA LEU A 44 -26.64 37.85 -11.75
C LEU A 44 -25.39 38.75 -11.85
N GLU A 45 -24.20 38.24 -11.53
CA GLU A 45 -22.95 39.01 -11.67
C GLU A 45 -22.58 39.23 -13.15
N ALA A 46 -22.87 38.28 -14.04
CA ALA A 46 -22.73 38.47 -15.48
C ALA A 46 -23.67 39.59 -15.99
N LEU A 47 -24.91 39.62 -15.49
CA LEU A 47 -25.86 40.68 -15.80
C LEU A 47 -25.37 42.03 -15.27
N LYS A 48 -24.84 42.08 -14.04
CA LYS A 48 -24.26 43.29 -13.42
C LYS A 48 -23.15 43.94 -14.26
N ALA A 49 -22.34 43.12 -14.94
CA ALA A 49 -21.30 43.60 -15.84
C ALA A 49 -21.87 44.27 -17.10
N GLN A 50 -23.07 43.85 -17.52
CA GLN A 50 -23.73 44.26 -18.76
C GLN A 50 -24.81 45.34 -18.54
N GLY A 51 -25.47 45.38 -17.38
CA GLY A 51 -26.54 46.33 -17.04
C GLY A 51 -27.04 46.21 -15.59
N PRO A 52 -28.10 46.95 -15.19
CA PRO A 52 -28.65 48.12 -15.86
C PRO A 52 -27.81 49.38 -15.61
N ARG A 53 -27.56 50.17 -16.65
CA ARG A 53 -26.78 51.42 -16.58
C ARG A 53 -27.71 52.62 -16.45
N VAL A 54 -27.81 53.19 -15.25
CA VAL A 54 -28.65 54.36 -14.97
C VAL A 54 -27.79 55.62 -14.83
N LYS A 55 -28.25 56.73 -15.40
CA LYS A 55 -27.61 58.04 -15.26
C LYS A 55 -27.96 58.63 -13.89
N ARG A 56 -26.97 58.80 -13.00
CA ARG A 56 -27.14 59.30 -11.61
C ARG A 56 -28.11 58.45 -10.76
N PRO A 57 -27.80 57.16 -10.52
CA PRO A 57 -28.65 56.29 -9.71
C PRO A 57 -28.73 56.77 -8.26
N SER A 58 -29.90 56.58 -7.63
CA SER A 58 -30.06 56.86 -6.20
C SER A 58 -29.16 55.93 -5.35
N ARG A 59 -28.87 56.35 -4.11
CA ARG A 59 -28.09 55.52 -3.17
C ARG A 59 -28.74 54.17 -2.90
N ALA A 60 -30.08 54.12 -2.90
CA ALA A 60 -30.85 52.89 -2.69
C ALA A 60 -30.69 51.92 -3.87
N VAL A 61 -30.79 52.41 -5.11
CA VAL A 61 -30.56 51.63 -6.33
C VAL A 61 -29.12 51.08 -6.36
N LEU A 62 -28.12 51.93 -6.11
CA LEU A 62 -26.72 51.51 -6.03
C LEU A 62 -26.49 50.44 -4.96
N ALA A 63 -27.11 50.60 -3.78
CA ALA A 63 -27.01 49.62 -2.72
C ALA A 63 -27.67 48.28 -3.08
N ALA A 64 -28.81 48.29 -3.75
CA ALA A 64 -29.49 47.09 -4.24
C ALA A 64 -28.67 46.38 -5.32
N LEU A 65 -28.17 47.11 -6.33
CA LEU A 65 -27.29 46.57 -7.38
C LEU A 65 -25.99 46.00 -6.83
N LYS A 66 -25.34 46.72 -5.90
CA LYS A 66 -24.10 46.25 -5.25
C LYS A 66 -24.33 44.99 -4.42
N ALA A 67 -25.47 44.92 -3.73
CA ALA A 67 -25.84 43.78 -2.89
C ALA A 67 -26.47 42.60 -3.66
N GLY A 68 -26.71 42.72 -4.98
CA GLY A 68 -27.39 41.67 -5.74
C GLY A 68 -28.88 41.51 -5.36
N ARG A 69 -29.53 42.57 -4.87
CA ARG A 69 -30.93 42.54 -4.44
C ARG A 69 -31.85 43.17 -5.49
N PRO A 70 -33.14 42.82 -5.51
CA PRO A 70 -34.13 43.52 -6.33
C PRO A 70 -34.10 45.02 -6.01
N VAL A 71 -34.13 45.83 -7.07
CA VAL A 71 -34.28 47.27 -7.02
C VAL A 71 -35.76 47.58 -6.86
N ASP A 72 -36.07 48.40 -5.86
CA ASP A 72 -37.39 49.01 -5.76
C ASP A 72 -37.58 50.00 -6.92
N THR A 73 -38.56 49.71 -7.77
CA THR A 73 -38.82 50.47 -9.00
C THR A 73 -39.90 51.53 -8.82
N GLU A 74 -40.50 51.64 -7.63
CA GLU A 74 -41.52 52.64 -7.36
C GLU A 74 -40.94 54.07 -7.49
N GLY A 75 -41.57 54.89 -8.33
CA GLY A 75 -41.14 56.28 -8.58
C GLY A 75 -39.88 56.45 -9.44
N LEU A 76 -39.40 55.41 -10.13
CA LEU A 76 -38.31 55.53 -11.11
C LEU A 76 -38.82 55.88 -12.51
N ASP A 77 -38.07 56.69 -13.25
CA ASP A 77 -38.42 57.15 -14.61
C ASP A 77 -38.45 56.02 -15.67
N ALA A 78 -37.74 54.92 -15.44
CA ALA A 78 -37.59 53.79 -16.36
C ALA A 78 -37.50 52.44 -15.61
N PRO A 79 -38.61 51.98 -14.99
CA PRO A 79 -38.64 50.78 -14.14
C PRO A 79 -38.32 49.49 -14.90
N GLU A 80 -38.66 49.43 -16.20
CA GLU A 80 -38.42 48.29 -17.09
C GLU A 80 -36.94 47.93 -17.25
N LEU A 81 -36.02 48.89 -17.08
CA LEU A 81 -34.57 48.65 -17.10
C LEU A 81 -34.13 47.65 -16.04
N PHE A 82 -34.87 47.55 -14.94
CA PHE A 82 -34.56 46.64 -13.83
C PHE A 82 -35.34 45.33 -13.89
N SER A 83 -36.17 45.08 -14.92
CA SER A 83 -37.03 43.88 -14.98
C SER A 83 -36.21 42.58 -14.96
N GLU A 84 -35.21 42.49 -15.83
CA GLU A 84 -34.32 41.32 -15.88
C GLU A 84 -33.48 41.21 -14.61
N TRP A 85 -32.91 42.33 -14.12
CA TRP A 85 -32.16 42.37 -12.87
C TRP A 85 -32.99 41.87 -11.68
N ASN A 86 -34.19 42.40 -11.50
CA ASN A 86 -35.09 42.07 -10.41
C ASN A 86 -35.52 40.60 -10.47
N THR A 87 -35.69 40.06 -11.67
CA THR A 87 -36.00 38.63 -11.88
C THR A 87 -34.83 37.76 -11.42
N ARG A 88 -33.62 38.01 -11.93
CA ARG A 88 -32.42 37.24 -11.56
C ARG A 88 -32.03 37.42 -10.08
N ALA A 89 -32.23 38.61 -9.53
CA ALA A 89 -31.96 38.90 -8.12
C ALA A 89 -32.94 38.14 -7.21
N ARG A 90 -34.23 38.06 -7.58
CA ARG A 90 -35.23 37.22 -6.86
C ARG A 90 -34.90 35.74 -6.97
N GLU A 91 -34.52 35.26 -8.15
CA GLU A 91 -34.07 33.86 -8.35
C GLU A 91 -32.86 33.53 -7.47
N ALA A 92 -31.85 34.41 -7.43
CA ALA A 92 -30.67 34.22 -6.60
C ALA A 92 -31.00 34.24 -5.10
N GLN A 93 -31.89 35.14 -4.65
CA GLN A 93 -32.35 35.19 -3.26
C GLN A 93 -33.17 33.94 -2.88
N ALA A 94 -34.04 33.47 -3.76
CA ALA A 94 -34.82 32.25 -3.53
C ALA A 94 -33.90 31.01 -3.47
N ALA A 95 -32.91 30.92 -4.36
CA ALA A 95 -31.92 29.84 -4.34
C ALA A 95 -31.06 29.88 -3.08
N GLU A 96 -30.64 31.07 -2.61
CA GLU A 96 -29.94 31.23 -1.35
C GLU A 96 -30.79 30.78 -0.16
N ALA A 97 -32.05 31.21 -0.09
CA ALA A 97 -32.97 30.80 0.98
C ALA A 97 -33.20 29.28 0.99
N ALA A 98 -33.38 28.67 -0.19
CA ALA A 98 -33.52 27.22 -0.33
C ALA A 98 -32.26 26.47 0.13
N PHE A 99 -31.08 26.99 -0.23
CA PHE A 99 -29.81 26.44 0.25
C PHE A 99 -29.68 26.50 1.77
N GLN A 100 -29.97 27.64 2.39
CA GLN A 100 -29.89 27.78 3.85
C GLN A 100 -30.88 26.88 4.57
N ALA A 101 -32.10 26.72 4.03
CA ALA A 101 -33.10 25.81 4.58
C ALA A 101 -32.64 24.35 4.51
N ALA A 102 -32.18 23.90 3.33
CA ALA A 102 -31.66 22.54 3.14
C ALA A 102 -30.44 22.26 4.04
N MET A 103 -29.48 23.20 4.10
CA MET A 103 -28.32 23.07 4.99
C MET A 103 -28.72 22.92 6.45
N LYS A 104 -29.68 23.72 6.93
CA LYS A 104 -30.15 23.64 8.32
C LYS A 104 -30.76 22.28 8.64
N GLN A 105 -31.56 21.73 7.72
CA GLN A 105 -32.21 20.43 7.88
C GLN A 105 -31.20 19.28 7.83
N GLU A 106 -30.39 19.21 6.77
CA GLU A 106 -29.46 18.09 6.56
C GLU A 106 -28.29 18.11 7.54
N SER A 107 -27.84 19.28 8.01
CA SER A 107 -26.77 19.35 9.03
C SER A 107 -27.15 18.65 10.33
N LEU A 108 -28.43 18.75 10.76
CA LEU A 108 -28.91 18.02 11.94
C LEU A 108 -28.87 16.51 11.73
N ALA A 109 -29.31 16.04 10.55
CA ALA A 109 -29.23 14.63 10.19
C ALA A 109 -27.78 14.11 10.13
N VAL A 110 -26.85 14.92 9.62
CA VAL A 110 -25.41 14.61 9.61
C VAL A 110 -24.85 14.53 11.03
N GLU A 111 -25.25 15.43 11.94
CA GLU A 111 -24.83 15.37 13.34
C GLU A 111 -25.35 14.12 14.04
N ASP A 112 -26.62 13.76 13.85
CA ASP A 112 -27.21 12.53 14.38
C ASP A 112 -26.53 11.28 13.81
N ALA A 113 -26.29 11.25 12.50
CA ALA A 113 -25.57 10.16 11.85
C ALA A 113 -24.15 10.02 12.40
N LEU A 114 -23.39 11.12 12.50
CA LEU A 114 -22.04 11.09 13.06
C LEU A 114 -22.03 10.66 14.53
N GLY A 115 -23.03 11.09 15.31
CA GLY A 115 -23.24 10.69 16.70
C GLY A 115 -23.50 9.19 16.84
N SER A 116 -24.36 8.64 15.99
CA SER A 116 -24.65 7.19 15.93
C SER A 116 -23.42 6.38 15.51
N LEU A 117 -22.75 6.79 14.42
CA LEU A 117 -21.60 6.07 13.86
C LEU A 117 -20.40 6.04 14.81
N ARG A 118 -20.10 7.15 15.51
CA ARG A 118 -18.97 7.21 16.45
C ARG A 118 -19.17 6.33 17.70
N GLN A 119 -20.42 5.98 18.01
CA GLN A 119 -20.79 5.11 19.13
C GLN A 119 -20.90 3.64 18.73
N ALA A 120 -20.80 3.31 17.43
CA ALA A 120 -20.93 1.94 16.97
C ALA A 120 -19.78 1.07 17.52
N PRO A 121 -20.06 -0.03 18.27
CA PRO A 121 -19.02 -0.83 18.93
C PRO A 121 -17.93 -1.34 17.98
N ARG A 122 -18.32 -1.86 16.81
CA ARG A 122 -17.36 -2.31 15.78
C ARG A 122 -16.50 -1.16 15.25
N PHE A 123 -17.03 0.04 15.11
CA PHE A 123 -16.24 1.19 14.69
C PHE A 123 -15.21 1.57 15.76
N ILE A 124 -15.62 1.63 17.03
CA ILE A 124 -14.72 1.94 18.14
C ILE A 124 -13.63 0.85 18.27
N GLU A 125 -13.98 -0.43 18.07
CA GLU A 125 -13.03 -1.55 18.03
C GLU A 125 -12.00 -1.38 16.90
N ALA A 126 -12.44 -1.04 15.69
CA ALA A 126 -11.56 -0.80 14.55
C ALA A 126 -10.63 0.42 14.80
N VAL A 127 -11.15 1.47 15.44
CA VAL A 127 -10.35 2.62 15.87
C VAL A 127 -9.38 2.22 16.97
N ALA A 128 -9.73 1.32 17.91
CA ALA A 128 -8.82 0.87 18.97
C ALA A 128 -7.62 0.09 18.40
N SER A 129 -7.85 -0.72 17.35
CA SER A 129 -6.79 -1.42 16.62
C SER A 129 -5.90 -0.51 15.78
N SER A 130 -6.35 0.73 15.50
CA SER A 130 -5.62 1.71 14.69
C SER A 130 -4.94 2.80 15.54
N SER A 131 -5.67 3.34 16.53
CA SER A 131 -5.28 4.41 17.44
C SER A 131 -6.00 4.29 18.79
N PRO A 132 -5.41 3.58 19.76
CA PRO A 132 -5.91 3.48 21.13
C PRO A 132 -6.27 4.83 21.79
N PRO A 133 -5.52 5.94 21.59
CA PRO A 133 -5.89 7.22 22.18
C PRO A 133 -7.23 7.75 21.66
N VAL A 134 -7.51 7.63 20.35
CA VAL A 134 -8.78 8.10 19.78
C VAL A 134 -9.93 7.21 20.22
N ALA A 135 -9.72 5.88 20.28
CA ALA A 135 -10.74 4.97 20.79
C ALA A 135 -11.09 5.25 22.26
N ARG A 136 -10.09 5.60 23.09
CA ARG A 136 -10.33 6.04 24.47
C ARG A 136 -11.20 7.30 24.51
N ASP A 137 -10.86 8.32 23.73
CA ASP A 137 -11.66 9.55 23.69
C ASP A 137 -13.12 9.28 23.27
N LEU A 138 -13.35 8.31 22.37
CA LEU A 138 -14.71 7.87 21.99
C LEU A 138 -15.44 7.14 23.11
N LEU A 139 -14.77 6.21 23.80
CA LEU A 139 -15.34 5.47 24.94
C LEU A 139 -15.64 6.38 26.14
N ASP A 140 -14.80 7.39 26.37
CA ASP A 140 -14.98 8.43 27.39
C ASP A 140 -16.14 9.40 27.05
N GLY A 141 -16.75 9.27 25.87
CA GLY A 141 -17.82 10.15 25.41
C GLY A 141 -17.37 11.58 25.09
N ARG A 142 -16.07 11.80 24.84
CA ARG A 142 -15.57 13.15 24.50
C ARG A 142 -16.11 13.61 23.16
N ASP A 143 -16.14 14.93 23.00
CA ASP A 143 -16.55 15.57 21.75
C ASP A 143 -15.67 16.79 21.45
N GLY A 144 -15.71 17.25 20.21
CA GLY A 144 -15.02 18.45 19.77
C GLY A 144 -14.61 18.38 18.30
N ALA A 145 -14.32 19.55 17.71
CA ALA A 145 -14.00 19.67 16.29
C ALA A 145 -12.82 18.76 15.86
N ARG A 146 -11.81 18.59 16.72
CA ARG A 146 -10.67 17.69 16.45
C ARG A 146 -11.12 16.23 16.36
N LEU A 147 -11.85 15.73 17.37
CA LEU A 147 -12.29 14.34 17.40
C LEU A 147 -13.27 14.05 16.26
N ARG A 148 -14.21 14.96 15.98
CA ARG A 148 -15.14 14.83 14.83
C ARG A 148 -14.39 14.68 13.49
N ARG A 149 -13.32 15.46 13.26
CA ARG A 149 -12.46 15.28 12.07
C ARG A 149 -11.73 13.93 12.06
N GLN A 150 -11.23 13.48 13.21
CA GLN A 150 -10.57 12.16 13.31
C GLN A 150 -11.56 11.03 13.02
N VAL A 151 -12.78 11.10 13.55
CA VAL A 151 -13.86 10.15 13.24
C VAL A 151 -14.15 10.13 11.74
N ALA A 152 -14.34 11.29 11.10
CA ALA A 152 -14.55 11.37 9.65
C ALA A 152 -13.39 10.76 8.85
N SER A 153 -12.15 10.99 9.28
CA SER A 153 -10.95 10.39 8.69
C SER A 153 -10.92 8.85 8.81
N TYR A 154 -11.31 8.30 9.96
CA TYR A 154 -11.41 6.85 10.14
C TYR A 154 -12.57 6.24 9.37
N LEU A 155 -13.75 6.89 9.35
CA LEU A 155 -14.89 6.43 8.56
C LEU A 155 -14.53 6.30 7.08
N GLN A 156 -13.93 7.34 6.48
CA GLN A 156 -13.54 7.24 5.05
C GLN A 156 -12.51 6.13 4.81
N ARG A 157 -11.57 5.91 5.73
CA ARG A 157 -10.57 4.86 5.61
C ARG A 157 -11.21 3.48 5.66
N MET A 158 -12.15 3.28 6.57
CA MET A 158 -12.80 2.00 6.83
C MET A 158 -13.92 1.65 5.84
N CYS A 159 -14.52 2.66 5.19
CA CYS A 159 -15.66 2.47 4.28
C CYS A 159 -15.27 2.58 2.80
N ALA A 160 -14.11 3.15 2.46
CA ALA A 160 -13.73 3.40 1.06
C ALA A 160 -12.31 2.93 0.68
N LYS A 161 -11.52 2.39 1.61
CA LYS A 161 -10.16 1.89 1.31
C LYS A 161 -10.05 0.40 1.62
N ASN A 162 -9.65 -0.36 0.63
CA ASN A 162 -9.43 -1.80 0.69
C ASN A 162 -8.06 -2.13 1.32
N GLU A 163 -7.92 -1.79 2.59
CA GLU A 163 -6.71 -2.14 3.34
C GLU A 163 -6.71 -3.62 3.70
N THR A 164 -5.53 -4.16 4.00
CA THR A 164 -5.41 -5.48 4.62
C THR A 164 -4.97 -5.25 6.06
N MET A 165 -5.97 -5.03 6.92
CA MET A 165 -5.77 -4.71 8.33
C MET A 165 -7.03 -5.07 9.13
N GLY A 166 -6.91 -6.05 10.02
CA GLY A 166 -8.00 -6.49 10.90
C GLY A 166 -9.30 -6.86 10.18
N PHE A 167 -10.41 -6.84 10.91
CA PHE A 167 -11.74 -7.19 10.38
C PHE A 167 -12.35 -6.10 9.50
N PHE A 168 -11.77 -4.88 9.52
CA PHE A 168 -12.22 -3.75 8.70
C PHE A 168 -11.53 -3.68 7.33
N GLY A 169 -10.60 -4.60 7.08
CA GLY A 169 -9.99 -4.87 5.79
C GLY A 169 -9.62 -6.35 5.69
N PRO A 170 -10.61 -7.27 5.68
CA PRO A 170 -10.36 -8.71 5.76
C PRO A 170 -9.77 -9.25 4.45
N ILE A 171 -8.98 -10.31 4.58
CA ILE A 171 -8.46 -11.08 3.44
C ILE A 171 -9.51 -12.10 3.03
N ASN A 172 -9.97 -12.00 1.79
CA ASN A 172 -10.85 -12.97 1.16
C ASN A 172 -10.18 -13.57 -0.07
N TYR A 173 -10.85 -14.53 -0.72
CA TYR A 173 -10.25 -15.28 -1.83
C TYR A 173 -11.21 -15.40 -3.01
N GLY A 174 -10.63 -15.53 -4.20
CA GLY A 174 -11.37 -15.80 -5.41
C GLY A 174 -10.60 -16.70 -6.36
N ARG A 175 -11.27 -17.13 -7.42
CA ARG A 175 -10.70 -17.94 -8.49
C ARG A 175 -11.17 -17.44 -9.84
N ALA A 176 -10.25 -17.41 -10.80
CA ALA A 176 -10.54 -17.21 -12.21
C ALA A 176 -10.30 -18.52 -12.96
N ASP A 177 -11.30 -19.01 -13.67
CA ASP A 177 -11.23 -20.26 -14.43
C ASP A 177 -11.81 -20.09 -15.83
N ALA A 178 -10.95 -19.92 -16.82
CA ALA A 178 -11.33 -19.74 -18.21
C ALA A 178 -12.01 -20.98 -18.83
N ALA A 179 -11.87 -22.16 -18.23
CA ALA A 179 -12.49 -23.40 -18.69
C ALA A 179 -13.90 -23.62 -18.09
N ALA A 180 -14.26 -22.89 -17.03
CA ALA A 180 -15.61 -22.92 -16.47
C ALA A 180 -16.61 -22.16 -17.38
N PRO A 181 -17.94 -22.36 -17.20
CA PRO A 181 -18.95 -21.56 -17.89
C PRO A 181 -18.77 -20.05 -17.65
N THR A 182 -19.11 -19.22 -18.64
CA THR A 182 -19.04 -17.76 -18.51
C THR A 182 -20.00 -17.26 -17.42
N GLY A 183 -19.47 -16.51 -16.46
CA GLY A 183 -20.27 -15.86 -15.42
C GLY A 183 -19.41 -15.46 -14.22
N VAL A 184 -20.04 -14.77 -13.27
CA VAL A 184 -19.44 -14.43 -11.98
C VAL A 184 -20.38 -14.87 -10.88
N SER A 185 -19.86 -15.54 -9.87
CA SER A 185 -20.61 -15.87 -8.65
C SER A 185 -19.86 -15.43 -7.41
N VAL A 186 -20.62 -15.03 -6.39
CA VAL A 186 -20.07 -14.61 -5.10
C VAL A 186 -20.85 -15.29 -3.98
N ARG A 187 -20.11 -15.85 -3.03
CA ARG A 187 -20.65 -16.35 -1.77
C ARG A 187 -20.06 -15.52 -0.64
N TRP A 188 -20.91 -14.89 0.15
CA TRP A 188 -20.47 -14.04 1.25
C TRP A 188 -21.57 -13.89 2.30
N SER A 189 -21.24 -14.13 3.57
CA SER A 189 -22.19 -13.94 4.67
C SER A 189 -22.23 -12.49 5.19
N GLY A 190 -21.38 -11.62 4.67
CA GLY A 190 -21.26 -10.22 5.09
C GLY A 190 -19.99 -9.93 5.88
N PRO A 191 -19.67 -8.64 6.12
CA PRO A 191 -18.41 -8.22 6.73
C PRO A 191 -18.29 -8.58 8.23
N GLU A 192 -19.38 -9.01 8.87
CA GLU A 192 -19.42 -9.46 10.26
C GLU A 192 -18.85 -10.87 10.46
N VAL A 193 -18.91 -11.72 9.42
CA VAL A 193 -18.49 -13.12 9.50
C VAL A 193 -17.03 -13.24 9.11
N LEU A 194 -16.22 -13.74 10.05
CA LEU A 194 -14.79 -13.94 9.87
C LEU A 194 -14.46 -15.44 9.94
N THR A 195 -13.56 -15.90 9.07
CA THR A 195 -13.05 -17.28 9.09
C THR A 195 -11.87 -17.46 10.05
N GLY A 196 -11.25 -16.35 10.47
CA GLY A 196 -10.15 -16.38 11.43
C GLY A 196 -9.65 -14.97 11.79
N ARG A 197 -9.04 -14.85 12.97
CA ARG A 197 -8.40 -13.63 13.47
C ARG A 197 -7.01 -14.01 13.98
N ASN A 198 -5.97 -13.55 13.30
CA ASN A 198 -4.59 -13.82 13.69
C ASN A 198 -3.97 -12.58 14.32
N THR A 199 -3.49 -12.70 15.56
CA THR A 199 -2.77 -11.63 16.25
C THR A 199 -1.27 -11.73 15.97
N PHE A 200 -0.63 -10.61 15.68
CA PHE A 200 0.81 -10.51 15.44
C PHE A 200 1.44 -9.47 16.37
N ALA A 201 2.65 -9.76 16.85
CA ALA A 201 3.49 -8.77 17.50
C ALA A 201 4.20 -7.90 16.44
N ALA A 202 4.45 -6.63 16.76
CA ALA A 202 5.21 -5.73 15.89
C ALA A 202 6.67 -6.17 15.73
N SER A 203 7.26 -5.89 14.56
CA SER A 203 8.59 -6.39 14.22
C SER A 203 9.67 -5.89 15.18
N TRP A 204 9.61 -4.61 15.59
CA TRP A 204 10.56 -4.03 16.53
C TRP A 204 10.57 -4.76 17.89
N LEU A 205 9.40 -5.24 18.32
CA LEU A 205 9.23 -5.95 19.59
C LEU A 205 9.78 -7.37 19.47
N VAL A 206 9.43 -8.09 18.41
CA VAL A 206 9.97 -9.43 18.11
C VAL A 206 11.50 -9.39 18.07
N GLN A 207 12.08 -8.46 17.29
CA GLN A 207 13.53 -8.32 17.22
C GLN A 207 14.15 -7.93 18.57
N GLY A 208 13.45 -7.12 19.36
CA GLY A 208 13.84 -6.79 20.72
C GLY A 208 13.91 -8.02 21.62
N LEU A 209 12.89 -8.88 21.58
CA LEU A 209 12.84 -10.14 22.32
C LEU A 209 13.96 -11.08 21.90
N VAL A 210 14.17 -11.27 20.59
CA VAL A 210 15.27 -12.10 20.05
C VAL A 210 16.61 -11.62 20.60
N ARG A 211 16.92 -10.32 20.49
CA ARG A 211 18.19 -9.77 21.00
C ARG A 211 18.33 -9.92 22.51
N ALA A 212 17.28 -9.60 23.27
CA ALA A 212 17.31 -9.67 24.73
C ALA A 212 17.51 -11.10 25.24
N ILE A 213 16.82 -12.07 24.63
CA ILE A 213 16.94 -13.49 25.01
C ILE A 213 18.27 -14.06 24.55
N ALA A 214 18.68 -13.83 23.30
CA ALA A 214 19.91 -14.39 22.76
C ALA A 214 21.16 -13.97 23.56
N PHE A 215 21.19 -12.73 24.06
CA PHE A 215 22.32 -12.20 24.81
C PHE A 215 22.11 -12.14 26.34
N ASP A 216 21.10 -12.84 26.86
CA ASP A 216 21.08 -13.24 28.27
C ASP A 216 22.37 -14.03 28.59
N PRO A 217 23.08 -13.77 29.71
CA PRO A 217 24.36 -14.41 30.00
C PRO A 217 24.32 -15.94 29.96
N GLU A 218 23.23 -16.57 30.43
CA GLU A 218 23.10 -18.02 30.49
C GLU A 218 22.73 -18.61 29.11
N VAL A 219 21.94 -17.88 28.32
CA VAL A 219 21.54 -18.29 26.97
C VAL A 219 22.70 -18.13 25.98
N ALA A 220 23.41 -17.00 26.05
CA ALA A 220 24.45 -16.63 25.09
C ALA A 220 25.54 -17.70 24.95
N ALA A 221 25.87 -18.38 26.05
CA ALA A 221 26.87 -19.46 26.09
C ALA A 221 26.55 -20.60 25.12
N TRP A 222 25.27 -20.84 24.84
CA TRP A 222 24.76 -21.93 24.00
C TRP A 222 24.46 -21.49 22.56
N LEU A 223 24.65 -20.22 22.22
CA LEU A 223 24.45 -19.77 20.84
C LEU A 223 25.45 -20.44 19.90
N VAL A 224 24.96 -20.98 18.79
CA VAL A 224 25.78 -21.44 17.67
C VAL A 224 25.72 -20.35 16.62
N LEU A 225 26.82 -19.61 16.51
CA LEU A 225 26.92 -18.50 15.59
C LEU A 225 27.14 -19.00 14.16
N ARG A 226 26.55 -18.30 13.18
CA ARG A 226 26.85 -18.46 11.75
C ARG A 226 27.31 -17.13 11.18
N ARG A 227 28.23 -17.17 10.23
CA ARG A 227 28.63 -16.00 9.46
C ARG A 227 27.53 -15.58 8.49
N LYS A 228 27.15 -14.31 8.53
CA LYS A 228 26.45 -13.61 7.45
C LYS A 228 27.56 -12.94 6.63
N ALA A 229 28.02 -13.56 5.55
CA ALA A 229 29.28 -13.14 4.92
C ALA A 229 29.16 -11.77 4.24
N PHE A 230 29.78 -10.74 4.84
CA PHE A 230 29.91 -9.36 4.34
C PHE A 230 31.34 -8.81 4.38
N ALA A 231 32.37 -9.63 4.62
CA ALA A 231 33.74 -9.13 4.65
C ALA A 231 34.74 -10.21 4.25
N GLU A 232 35.62 -9.87 3.31
CA GLU A 232 37.01 -10.30 3.39
C GLU A 232 37.50 -9.83 4.77
N VAL A 233 37.59 -10.72 5.76
CA VAL A 233 38.29 -10.39 7.00
C VAL A 233 39.78 -10.35 6.62
N PRO A 234 40.47 -9.20 6.74
CA PRO A 234 41.88 -9.14 6.41
C PRO A 234 42.62 -10.10 7.33
N SER A 235 43.36 -11.06 6.76
CA SER A 235 44.27 -11.90 7.53
C SER A 235 45.28 -10.99 8.24
N ARG A 236 45.11 -10.78 9.54
CA ARG A 236 46.08 -10.01 10.33
C ARG A 236 46.96 -10.96 11.12
N LYS A 237 48.27 -10.66 11.10
CA LYS A 237 49.28 -11.30 11.96
C LYS A 237 48.84 -11.22 13.43
N ALA A 238 49.27 -12.20 14.23
CA ALA A 238 48.95 -12.36 15.64
C ALA A 238 48.97 -11.01 16.40
N LEU A 239 47.78 -10.48 16.68
CA LEU A 239 47.58 -9.35 17.56
C LEU A 239 47.61 -9.85 19.02
N PRO A 240 47.93 -8.98 20.00
CA PRO A 240 47.81 -9.31 21.42
C PRO A 240 46.39 -9.79 21.80
N ALA A 241 46.25 -10.37 22.99
CA ALA A 241 44.95 -10.81 23.50
C ALA A 241 43.93 -9.64 23.44
N PRO A 242 42.71 -9.85 22.91
CA PRO A 242 41.76 -8.78 22.72
C PRO A 242 41.19 -8.35 24.07
N GLU A 243 41.27 -7.06 24.38
CA GLU A 243 40.78 -6.49 25.64
C GLU A 243 39.36 -5.90 25.53
N SER A 244 38.84 -5.76 24.30
CA SER A 244 37.51 -5.20 24.02
C SER A 244 36.72 -6.05 23.01
N ALA A 245 35.40 -5.86 22.98
CA ALA A 245 34.52 -6.56 22.06
C ALA A 245 34.83 -6.21 20.59
N GLU A 246 35.18 -4.94 20.33
CA GLU A 246 35.61 -4.45 19.01
C GLU A 246 36.88 -5.15 18.54
N ALA A 247 37.84 -5.36 19.45
CA ALA A 247 39.09 -6.05 19.15
C ALA A 247 38.90 -7.56 18.94
N LEU A 248 37.96 -8.18 19.67
CA LEU A 248 37.65 -9.60 19.56
C LEU A 248 36.81 -9.93 18.32
N LEU A 249 35.91 -9.03 17.89
CA LEU A 249 34.93 -9.30 16.83
C LEU A 249 35.53 -9.88 15.54
N PRO A 250 36.63 -9.35 14.95
CA PRO A 250 37.22 -9.95 13.75
C PRO A 250 37.68 -11.40 13.97
N ARG A 251 38.34 -11.68 15.10
CA ARG A 251 38.81 -13.02 15.48
C ARG A 251 37.63 -13.98 15.70
N LEU A 252 36.55 -13.48 16.32
CA LEU A 252 35.33 -14.26 16.50
C LEU A 252 34.71 -14.60 15.14
N VAL A 253 34.55 -13.62 14.24
CA VAL A 253 34.01 -13.84 12.88
C VAL A 253 34.81 -14.89 12.11
N GLU A 254 36.14 -14.86 12.20
CA GLU A 254 37.01 -15.88 11.58
C GLU A 254 36.83 -17.27 12.19
N ALA A 255 36.72 -17.35 13.51
CA ALA A 255 36.60 -18.62 14.23
C ALA A 255 35.22 -19.29 14.11
N VAL A 256 34.18 -18.53 13.74
CA VAL A 256 32.80 -19.02 13.62
C VAL A 256 32.66 -19.99 12.44
N ASP A 257 32.36 -21.25 12.78
CA ASP A 257 32.20 -22.36 11.85
C ASP A 257 30.74 -22.81 11.66
N GLY A 258 29.81 -22.31 12.47
CA GLY A 258 28.41 -22.74 12.43
C GLY A 258 28.10 -24.00 13.23
N THR A 259 29.05 -24.53 14.00
CA THR A 259 28.87 -25.78 14.75
C THR A 259 29.18 -25.65 16.24
N ARG A 260 30.23 -24.90 16.62
CA ARG A 260 30.60 -24.68 18.03
C ARG A 260 29.68 -23.66 18.70
N THR A 261 29.40 -23.89 19.99
CA THR A 261 28.72 -22.89 20.83
C THR A 261 29.64 -21.71 21.12
N LEU A 262 29.06 -20.56 21.50
CA LEU A 262 29.81 -19.38 21.86
C LEU A 262 30.74 -19.63 23.05
N ALA A 263 30.34 -20.47 24.02
CA ALA A 263 31.21 -20.90 25.11
C ALA A 263 32.42 -21.70 24.59
N GLY A 264 32.21 -22.61 23.63
CA GLY A 264 33.30 -23.36 22.98
C GLY A 264 34.24 -22.45 22.18
N LEU A 265 33.70 -21.44 21.49
CA LEU A 265 34.50 -20.43 20.78
C LEU A 265 35.29 -19.55 21.76
N ALA A 266 34.68 -19.12 22.87
CA ALA A 266 35.35 -18.33 23.91
C ALA A 266 36.53 -19.10 24.53
N SER A 267 36.32 -20.38 24.86
CA SER A 267 37.37 -21.26 25.35
C SER A 267 38.50 -21.44 24.32
N SER A 268 38.16 -21.70 23.05
CA SER A 268 39.15 -21.85 21.97
C SER A 268 39.97 -20.58 21.73
N LEU A 269 39.36 -19.40 21.91
CA LEU A 269 40.01 -18.10 21.73
C LEU A 269 40.73 -17.61 22.99
N GLY A 270 40.58 -18.28 24.13
CA GLY A 270 41.18 -17.90 25.41
C GLY A 270 40.63 -16.59 25.99
N VAL A 271 39.34 -16.30 25.78
CA VAL A 271 38.70 -15.04 26.20
C VAL A 271 37.59 -15.25 27.22
N ALA A 272 37.34 -14.25 28.05
CA ALA A 272 36.27 -14.28 29.03
C ALA A 272 34.89 -14.42 28.35
N PRO A 273 33.95 -15.24 28.89
CA PRO A 273 32.63 -15.43 28.29
C PRO A 273 31.84 -14.13 28.08
N GLY A 274 31.94 -13.17 29.01
CA GLY A 274 31.29 -11.86 28.90
C GLY A 274 31.79 -11.04 27.71
N LEU A 275 33.09 -11.12 27.41
CA LEU A 275 33.70 -10.45 26.26
C LEU A 275 33.27 -11.09 24.94
N ALA A 276 33.25 -12.42 24.88
CA ALA A 276 32.78 -13.16 23.70
C ALA A 276 31.29 -12.88 23.41
N ARG A 277 30.46 -12.81 24.46
CA ARG A 277 29.05 -12.40 24.36
C ARG A 277 28.89 -11.01 23.76
N GLU A 278 29.65 -10.03 24.26
CA GLU A 278 29.56 -8.65 23.79
C GLU A 278 30.05 -8.51 22.33
N ALA A 279 31.13 -9.20 21.97
CA ALA A 279 31.59 -9.28 20.59
C ALA A 279 30.56 -9.94 19.66
N ALA A 280 29.91 -11.02 20.11
CA ALA A 280 28.85 -11.69 19.36
C ALA A 280 27.63 -10.78 19.17
N ARG A 281 27.22 -10.04 20.21
CA ARG A 281 26.14 -9.04 20.16
C ARG A 281 26.44 -7.97 19.12
N MET A 282 27.61 -7.36 19.22
CA MET A 282 28.07 -6.36 18.26
C MET A 282 28.16 -6.92 16.83
N GLY A 283 28.62 -8.16 16.67
CA GLY A 283 28.69 -8.81 15.36
C GLY A 283 27.31 -9.06 14.74
N CYS A 284 26.30 -9.39 15.55
CA CYS A 284 24.92 -9.51 15.08
C CYS A 284 24.32 -8.14 14.74
N GLU A 285 24.56 -7.11 15.56
CA GLU A 285 24.12 -5.73 15.32
C GLU A 285 24.73 -5.14 14.03
N LYS A 286 26.00 -5.48 13.75
CA LYS A 286 26.69 -5.12 12.49
C LYS A 286 26.33 -6.02 11.31
N GLY A 287 25.45 -7.02 11.50
CA GLY A 287 25.02 -7.94 10.45
C GLY A 287 26.10 -8.92 9.97
N LEU A 288 27.19 -9.10 10.71
CA LEU A 288 28.30 -10.02 10.40
C LEU A 288 28.02 -11.45 10.87
N LEU A 289 27.23 -11.57 11.94
CA LEU A 289 26.89 -12.84 12.59
C LEU A 289 25.37 -13.01 12.71
N THR A 290 24.95 -14.26 12.84
CA THR A 290 23.58 -14.66 13.21
C THR A 290 23.65 -15.90 14.08
N HIS A 291 22.52 -16.29 14.68
CA HIS A 291 22.45 -17.42 15.60
C HIS A 291 21.14 -18.20 15.41
N GLN A 292 21.03 -19.37 16.05
CA GLN A 292 19.89 -20.27 15.91
C GLN A 292 18.56 -19.70 16.43
N LEU A 293 18.59 -18.73 17.35
CA LEU A 293 17.39 -18.04 17.84
C LEU A 293 16.87 -16.93 16.90
N GLU A 294 17.56 -16.64 15.80
CA GLU A 294 17.05 -15.69 14.80
C GLU A 294 15.77 -16.26 14.18
N VAL A 295 14.70 -15.48 14.21
CA VAL A 295 13.40 -15.89 13.69
C VAL A 295 13.37 -15.69 12.17
N PRO A 296 12.91 -16.69 11.38
CA PRO A 296 12.86 -16.56 9.93
C PRO A 296 12.09 -15.34 9.45
N ALA A 297 12.61 -14.66 8.44
CA ALA A 297 12.05 -13.38 7.98
C ALA A 297 10.60 -13.54 7.46
N ALA A 298 10.33 -14.65 6.79
CA ALA A 298 9.03 -14.98 6.19
C ALA A 298 8.09 -15.76 7.13
N THR A 299 8.41 -15.91 8.43
CA THR A 299 7.53 -16.65 9.34
C THR A 299 6.27 -15.86 9.71
N HIS A 300 5.16 -16.57 9.84
CA HIS A 300 3.88 -15.99 10.27
C HIS A 300 3.82 -15.80 11.79
N HIS A 301 4.40 -16.72 12.56
CA HIS A 301 4.22 -16.80 14.02
C HIS A 301 5.57 -16.62 14.74
N PRO A 302 6.16 -15.42 14.70
CA PRO A 302 7.54 -15.22 15.14
C PRO A 302 7.77 -15.39 16.64
N VAL A 303 6.75 -15.19 17.47
CA VAL A 303 6.85 -15.36 18.93
C VAL A 303 6.80 -16.85 19.28
N ASP A 304 5.91 -17.61 18.62
CA ASP A 304 5.84 -19.07 18.73
C ASP A 304 7.16 -19.72 18.28
N ASP A 305 7.67 -19.33 17.10
CA ASP A 305 8.96 -19.80 16.58
C ASP A 305 10.12 -19.51 17.56
N LEU A 306 10.12 -18.33 18.18
CA LEU A 306 11.14 -17.97 19.18
C LEU A 306 11.01 -18.85 20.43
N ALA A 307 9.79 -19.10 20.91
CA ALA A 307 9.54 -19.95 22.08
C ALA A 307 10.03 -21.38 21.85
N GLU A 308 9.74 -21.97 20.68
CA GLU A 308 10.21 -23.31 20.30
C GLU A 308 11.74 -23.38 20.24
N ARG A 309 12.38 -22.38 19.61
CA ARG A 309 13.86 -22.31 19.51
C ARG A 309 14.54 -22.17 20.87
N VAL A 310 13.96 -21.38 21.77
CA VAL A 310 14.49 -21.19 23.13
C VAL A 310 14.31 -22.47 23.95
N ALA A 311 13.18 -23.16 23.82
CA ALA A 311 12.91 -24.43 24.51
C ALA A 311 13.93 -25.53 24.15
N GLY A 312 14.50 -25.49 22.94
CA GLY A 312 15.55 -26.40 22.50
C GLY A 312 16.94 -26.15 23.10
N LEU A 313 17.15 -25.10 23.88
CA LEU A 313 18.45 -24.80 24.48
C LEU A 313 18.67 -25.56 25.79
N PRO A 314 19.85 -26.17 26.01
CA PRO A 314 20.15 -26.95 27.20
C PRO A 314 20.63 -26.06 28.37
N CYS A 315 19.84 -25.04 28.74
CA CYS A 315 20.17 -24.13 29.86
C CYS A 315 18.96 -23.82 30.77
N PRO A 316 19.16 -23.58 32.09
CA PRO A 316 18.06 -23.26 32.99
C PRO A 316 17.27 -22.00 32.60
N ALA A 317 17.96 -20.97 32.10
CA ALA A 317 17.34 -19.73 31.65
C ALA A 317 16.33 -19.93 30.51
N ALA A 318 16.47 -20.99 29.70
CA ALA A 318 15.52 -21.30 28.63
C ALA A 318 14.09 -21.45 29.17
N ARG A 319 13.92 -22.17 30.28
CA ARG A 319 12.60 -22.38 30.91
C ARG A 319 11.94 -21.06 31.31
N ARG A 320 12.70 -20.16 31.98
CA ARG A 320 12.22 -18.83 32.38
C ARG A 320 11.78 -17.99 31.18
N HIS A 321 12.54 -18.02 30.09
CA HIS A 321 12.20 -17.28 28.88
C HIS A 321 10.99 -17.88 28.15
N VAL A 322 10.88 -19.21 28.07
CA VAL A 322 9.70 -19.89 27.52
C VAL A 322 8.45 -19.55 28.33
N GLU A 323 8.50 -19.59 29.66
CA GLU A 323 7.37 -19.19 30.52
C GLU A 323 6.96 -17.72 30.27
N GLY A 324 7.93 -16.83 30.07
CA GLY A 324 7.69 -15.45 29.67
C GLY A 324 7.00 -15.32 28.32
N LEU A 325 7.52 -16.00 27.29
CA LEU A 325 6.98 -15.99 25.93
C LEU A 325 5.58 -16.60 25.88
N SER A 326 5.34 -17.70 26.59
CA SER A 326 4.01 -18.33 26.72
C SER A 326 2.97 -17.36 27.29
N ALA A 327 3.35 -16.53 28.26
CA ALA A 327 2.46 -15.50 28.78
C ALA A 327 2.19 -14.36 27.79
N LEU A 328 3.18 -14.00 26.95
CA LEU A 328 2.95 -13.08 25.82
C LEU A 328 2.00 -13.69 24.78
N LEU A 329 2.16 -14.98 24.46
CA LEU A 329 1.28 -15.71 23.56
C LEU A 329 -0.16 -15.78 24.10
N ALA A 330 -0.34 -15.96 25.42
CA ALA A 330 -1.66 -15.91 26.04
C ALA A 330 -2.34 -14.53 25.89
N LEU A 331 -1.60 -13.43 26.03
CA LEU A 331 -2.12 -12.08 25.76
C LEU A 331 -2.49 -11.89 24.28
N MET A 332 -1.67 -12.43 23.36
CA MET A 332 -1.95 -12.39 21.92
C MET A 332 -3.22 -13.17 21.57
N ALA A 333 -3.43 -14.34 22.17
CA ALA A 333 -4.62 -15.16 21.97
C ALA A 333 -5.90 -14.46 22.40
N GLY A 334 -5.86 -13.67 23.49
CA GLY A 334 -7.00 -12.88 23.94
C GLY A 334 -7.32 -11.66 23.07
N TYR A 335 -6.37 -11.16 22.28
CA TYR A 335 -6.51 -9.90 21.56
C TYR A 335 -7.59 -9.92 20.46
N GLY A 336 -7.67 -11.00 19.70
CA GLY A 336 -8.64 -11.11 18.60
C GLY A 336 -10.09 -11.23 19.06
N ALA A 337 -10.34 -11.73 20.27
CA ALA A 337 -11.68 -11.86 20.84
C ALA A 337 -12.13 -10.65 21.66
N ALA A 338 -11.21 -9.72 21.95
CA ALA A 338 -11.49 -8.57 22.79
C ALA A 338 -12.23 -7.45 22.06
N ASP A 339 -13.07 -6.73 22.81
CA ASP A 339 -13.67 -5.48 22.37
C ASP A 339 -12.65 -4.33 22.35
N ALA A 340 -13.11 -3.10 22.08
CA ALA A 340 -12.24 -1.93 22.03
C ALA A 340 -11.43 -1.72 23.32
N ALA A 341 -12.08 -1.78 24.49
CA ALA A 341 -11.43 -1.56 25.77
C ALA A 341 -10.43 -2.68 26.10
N GLY A 342 -10.82 -3.93 25.89
CA GLY A 342 -9.98 -5.11 26.08
C GLY A 342 -8.76 -5.10 25.16
N LYS A 343 -8.92 -4.74 23.88
CA LYS A 343 -7.79 -4.58 22.94
C LYS A 343 -6.80 -3.53 23.42
N MET A 344 -7.27 -2.39 23.92
CA MET A 344 -6.38 -1.36 24.48
C MET A 344 -5.66 -1.84 25.74
N ALA A 345 -6.34 -2.58 26.62
CA ALA A 345 -5.74 -3.14 27.83
C ALA A 345 -4.66 -4.19 27.48
N LEU A 346 -4.95 -5.09 26.54
CA LEU A 346 -4.02 -6.13 26.09
C LEU A 346 -2.79 -5.54 25.39
N GLN A 347 -2.95 -4.49 24.59
CA GLN A 347 -1.81 -3.73 24.03
C GLN A 347 -0.87 -3.22 25.12
N ALA A 348 -1.44 -2.56 26.14
CA ALA A 348 -0.67 -2.01 27.25
C ALA A 348 0.00 -3.13 28.08
N ALA A 349 -0.74 -4.20 28.39
CA ALA A 349 -0.23 -5.34 29.15
C ALA A 349 0.92 -6.06 28.42
N PHE A 350 0.77 -6.28 27.11
CA PHE A 350 1.79 -6.92 26.27
C PHE A 350 3.07 -6.08 26.21
N ALA A 351 2.95 -4.77 25.94
CA ALA A 351 4.09 -3.87 25.91
C ALA A 351 4.77 -3.73 27.29
N LYS A 352 3.99 -3.62 28.37
CA LYS A 352 4.49 -3.55 29.75
C LYS A 352 5.29 -4.80 30.10
N ARG A 353 4.75 -5.99 29.83
CA ARG A 353 5.44 -7.26 30.11
C ARG A 353 6.74 -7.39 29.31
N ALA A 354 6.72 -7.04 28.02
CA ALA A 354 7.93 -7.05 27.19
C ALA A 354 9.02 -6.13 27.76
N SER A 355 8.63 -4.95 28.25
CA SER A 355 9.54 -3.99 28.87
C SER A 355 10.08 -4.48 30.22
N GLU A 356 9.23 -4.98 31.12
CA GLU A 356 9.63 -5.39 32.47
C GLU A 356 10.54 -6.62 32.44
N GLN A 357 10.27 -7.59 31.55
CA GLN A 357 11.01 -8.85 31.52
C GLN A 357 12.25 -8.83 30.61
N TRP A 358 12.25 -8.03 29.53
CA TRP A 358 13.34 -8.02 28.55
C TRP A 358 13.88 -6.62 28.20
N GLY A 359 13.40 -5.55 28.84
CA GLY A 359 13.83 -4.18 28.55
C GLY A 359 13.46 -3.70 27.14
N VAL A 360 12.49 -4.35 26.49
CA VAL A 360 12.09 -4.04 25.12
C VAL A 360 11.09 -2.88 25.11
N THR A 361 11.49 -1.75 24.52
CA THR A 361 10.68 -0.52 24.48
C THR A 361 10.45 -0.03 23.03
N PRO A 362 9.35 0.71 22.77
CA PRO A 362 9.06 1.24 21.45
C PRO A 362 10.17 2.19 20.92
N PRO A 363 10.45 2.19 19.60
CA PRO A 363 11.48 3.06 19.02
C PRO A 363 11.26 4.57 19.23
N SER A 364 10.00 5.01 19.39
CA SER A 364 9.66 6.43 19.61
C SER A 364 10.22 7.01 20.92
N ALA A 365 10.75 6.18 21.83
CA ALA A 365 11.45 6.62 23.03
C ALA A 365 12.94 6.95 22.80
N ARG A 366 13.49 6.78 21.57
CA ARG A 366 14.93 6.91 21.27
C ARG A 366 15.36 8.16 20.47
N GLY A 367 14.46 9.09 20.13
CA GLY A 367 14.84 10.35 19.44
C GLY A 367 13.97 10.72 18.23
N PRO A 368 14.30 11.81 17.50
CA PRO A 368 13.45 12.39 16.48
C PRO A 368 13.25 11.45 15.28
N ALA A 369 12.06 11.55 14.69
CA ALA A 369 11.45 10.64 13.72
C ALA A 369 12.12 10.58 12.31
N THR A 370 13.42 10.81 12.19
CA THR A 370 14.13 10.85 10.91
C THR A 370 14.40 9.48 10.29
N GLU A 371 14.10 8.38 11.00
CA GLU A 371 14.15 7.00 10.47
C GLU A 371 12.75 6.33 10.39
N SER A 372 11.68 7.13 10.28
CA SER A 372 10.31 6.61 10.24
C SER A 372 9.90 6.02 8.88
N HIS A 373 10.64 5.04 8.38
CA HIS A 373 10.14 4.08 7.38
C HIS A 373 9.14 3.06 7.97
N ASN A 374 8.77 3.22 9.25
CA ASN A 374 7.82 2.34 9.92
C ASN A 374 6.41 2.54 9.35
N PHE A 375 5.93 1.51 8.67
CA PHE A 375 4.52 1.31 8.34
C PHE A 375 3.63 1.64 9.56
N TYR A 376 2.47 2.26 9.31
CA TYR A 376 1.44 2.53 10.34
C TYR A 376 1.10 1.28 11.18
N GLN A 377 1.24 0.10 10.60
CA GLN A 377 0.93 -1.20 11.19
C GLN A 377 1.85 -1.64 12.35
N ASP A 378 3.05 -1.07 12.48
CA ASP A 378 4.03 -1.50 13.51
C ASP A 378 4.22 -0.47 14.64
N ARG A 379 3.37 0.56 14.72
CA ARG A 379 3.40 1.56 15.81
C ARG A 379 2.91 1.01 17.14
N LEU A 380 1.99 0.06 17.09
CA LEU A 380 1.43 -0.62 18.28
C LEU A 380 2.17 -1.93 18.52
N ALA A 381 2.11 -2.47 19.74
CA ALA A 381 2.83 -3.69 20.09
C ALA A 381 2.17 -4.94 19.48
N LEU A 382 0.84 -4.94 19.41
CA LEU A 382 0.01 -5.96 18.77
C LEU A 382 -0.69 -5.40 17.52
N ARG A 383 -1.02 -6.29 16.61
CA ARG A 383 -1.95 -6.04 15.50
C ARG A 383 -2.72 -7.32 15.21
N GLU A 384 -3.79 -7.20 14.44
CA GLU A 384 -4.53 -8.36 13.96
C GLU A 384 -4.72 -8.30 12.45
N GLU A 385 -4.81 -9.47 11.84
CA GLU A 385 -5.32 -9.66 10.49
C GLU A 385 -6.50 -10.61 10.56
N CYS A 386 -7.50 -10.42 9.70
CA CYS A 386 -8.70 -11.24 9.71
C CYS A 386 -8.96 -11.82 8.32
N GLY A 387 -9.39 -13.08 8.30
CA GLY A 387 -9.91 -13.75 7.11
C GLY A 387 -11.42 -13.56 7.06
N GLY A 388 -11.94 -13.19 5.89
CA GLY A 388 -13.38 -13.19 5.64
C GLY A 388 -13.83 -14.42 4.86
N ASP A 389 -15.14 -14.66 4.86
CA ASP A 389 -15.74 -15.81 4.19
C ASP A 389 -16.14 -15.54 2.73
N LEU A 390 -15.84 -14.36 2.19
CA LEU A 390 -16.14 -14.05 0.79
C LEU A 390 -15.35 -14.98 -0.15
N ARG A 391 -16.08 -15.59 -1.08
CA ARG A 391 -15.55 -16.41 -2.18
C ARG A 391 -16.09 -15.88 -3.49
N LEU A 392 -15.20 -15.55 -4.42
CA LEU A 392 -15.52 -15.09 -5.76
C LEU A 392 -15.08 -16.10 -6.80
N GLU A 393 -15.94 -16.41 -7.76
CA GLU A 393 -15.60 -17.24 -8.92
C GLU A 393 -15.93 -16.48 -10.20
N ALA A 394 -14.91 -16.26 -11.04
CA ALA A 394 -15.07 -15.75 -12.40
C ALA A 394 -14.79 -16.89 -13.38
N GLY A 395 -15.76 -17.19 -14.25
CA GLY A 395 -15.69 -18.28 -15.21
C GLY A 395 -15.68 -17.81 -16.67
N GLY A 396 -15.20 -18.68 -17.56
CA GLY A 396 -15.31 -18.54 -19.01
C GLY A 396 -14.73 -17.23 -19.54
N GLU A 397 -15.53 -16.46 -20.27
CA GLU A 397 -15.09 -15.19 -20.86
C GLU A 397 -14.69 -14.14 -19.82
N ARG A 398 -15.41 -14.06 -18.69
CA ARG A 398 -15.11 -13.07 -17.64
C ARG A 398 -13.73 -13.33 -17.01
N ALA A 399 -13.33 -14.59 -16.88
CA ALA A 399 -11.98 -14.96 -16.45
C ALA A 399 -10.90 -14.61 -17.49
N ARG A 400 -11.17 -14.85 -18.78
CA ARG A 400 -10.24 -14.53 -19.88
C ARG A 400 -9.96 -13.03 -19.99
N GLU A 401 -10.99 -12.21 -19.81
CA GLU A 401 -10.89 -10.76 -19.88
C GLU A 401 -10.01 -10.14 -18.78
N LEU A 402 -9.87 -10.79 -17.61
CA LEU A 402 -8.93 -10.37 -16.57
C LEU A 402 -7.46 -10.40 -17.05
N VAL A 403 -7.16 -11.14 -18.12
CA VAL A 403 -5.84 -11.14 -18.77
C VAL A 403 -5.89 -10.30 -20.04
N SER A 404 -6.75 -10.68 -20.99
CA SER A 404 -6.69 -10.15 -22.37
C SER A 404 -6.87 -8.63 -22.43
N ARG A 405 -7.67 -8.05 -21.53
CA ARG A 405 -7.86 -6.59 -21.47
C ARG A 405 -6.66 -5.86 -20.85
N LEU A 406 -5.88 -6.53 -19.99
CA LEU A 406 -4.67 -5.95 -19.38
C LEU A 406 -3.44 -6.04 -20.27
N GLU A 407 -3.38 -6.99 -21.21
CA GLU A 407 -2.20 -7.25 -22.03
C GLU A 407 -1.61 -5.99 -22.70
N PRO A 408 -2.40 -5.08 -23.30
CA PRO A 408 -1.86 -3.85 -23.89
C PRO A 408 -1.13 -2.95 -22.88
N ALA A 409 -1.70 -2.79 -21.68
CA ALA A 409 -1.09 -1.99 -20.62
C ALA A 409 0.18 -2.66 -20.07
N LEU A 410 0.12 -3.98 -19.85
CA LEU A 410 1.24 -4.77 -19.36
C LEU A 410 2.39 -4.83 -20.37
N ALA A 411 2.12 -4.76 -21.68
CA ALA A 411 3.14 -4.64 -22.71
C ALA A 411 3.94 -3.33 -22.56
N TRP A 412 3.27 -2.19 -22.41
CA TRP A 412 3.92 -0.90 -22.17
C TRP A 412 4.70 -0.87 -20.86
N MET A 413 4.12 -1.37 -19.77
CA MET A 413 4.82 -1.44 -18.48
C MET A 413 6.02 -2.39 -18.53
N GLY A 414 5.91 -3.51 -19.24
CA GLY A 414 6.99 -4.46 -19.46
C GLY A 414 8.15 -3.86 -20.23
N GLU A 415 7.86 -3.07 -21.27
CA GLU A 415 8.87 -2.34 -22.03
C GLU A 415 9.58 -1.28 -21.18
N ALA A 416 8.82 -0.45 -20.46
CA ALA A 416 9.39 0.55 -19.55
C ALA A 416 10.26 -0.11 -18.45
N ALA A 417 9.83 -1.25 -17.92
CA ALA A 417 10.57 -2.03 -16.93
C ALA A 417 11.93 -2.51 -17.46
N ARG A 418 11.97 -3.00 -18.71
CA ARG A 418 13.19 -3.45 -19.37
C ARG A 418 14.14 -2.30 -19.67
N ARG A 419 13.63 -1.19 -20.22
CA ARG A 419 14.44 0.02 -20.48
C ARG A 419 15.06 0.58 -19.21
N THR A 420 14.26 0.71 -18.15
CA THR A 420 14.72 1.16 -16.82
C THR A 420 15.83 0.27 -16.29
N ARG A 421 15.67 -1.05 -16.39
CA ARG A 421 16.69 -2.01 -15.96
C ARG A 421 17.99 -1.88 -16.76
N GLU A 422 17.91 -1.83 -18.08
CA GLU A 422 19.10 -1.69 -18.92
C GLU A 422 19.82 -0.35 -18.72
N ALA A 423 19.07 0.75 -18.53
CA ALA A 423 19.62 2.05 -18.15
C ALA A 423 20.31 2.00 -16.77
N ALA A 424 19.73 1.29 -15.80
CA ALA A 424 20.35 1.07 -14.50
C ALA A 424 21.64 0.24 -14.62
N ARG A 425 21.65 -0.82 -15.45
CA ARG A 425 22.87 -1.62 -15.71
C ARG A 425 23.97 -0.80 -16.36
N ALA A 426 23.64 0.02 -17.36
CA ALA A 426 24.60 0.90 -18.03
C ALA A 426 25.17 1.95 -17.05
N THR A 427 24.30 2.55 -16.23
CA THR A 427 24.71 3.49 -15.18
C THR A 427 25.67 2.84 -14.18
N VAL A 428 25.33 1.65 -13.67
CA VAL A 428 26.22 0.89 -12.77
C VAL A 428 27.53 0.53 -13.47
N ALA A 429 27.50 0.12 -14.74
CA ALA A 429 28.71 -0.20 -15.50
C ALA A 429 29.65 1.02 -15.62
N GLY A 430 29.12 2.20 -15.93
CA GLY A 430 29.88 3.44 -15.99
C GLY A 430 30.50 3.84 -14.64
N LEU A 431 29.76 3.67 -13.54
CA LEU A 431 30.25 3.91 -12.18
C LEU A 431 31.34 2.92 -11.76
N VAL A 432 31.19 1.64 -12.13
CA VAL A 432 32.16 0.59 -11.80
C VAL A 432 33.40 0.69 -12.68
N GLY A 433 33.27 1.04 -13.96
CA GLY A 433 34.35 0.97 -14.96
C GLY A 433 34.63 -0.47 -15.42
N ALA A 434 35.68 -0.67 -16.21
CA ALA A 434 36.07 -1.98 -16.76
C ALA A 434 36.83 -2.83 -15.71
N ARG A 435 36.10 -3.53 -14.83
CA ARG A 435 36.65 -4.38 -13.78
C ARG A 435 35.59 -5.30 -13.16
N THR A 436 36.05 -6.28 -12.38
CA THR A 436 35.21 -7.13 -11.53
C THR A 436 35.29 -6.67 -10.08
N VAL A 437 34.15 -6.42 -9.44
CA VAL A 437 34.06 -5.89 -8.07
C VAL A 437 33.07 -6.71 -7.25
N PRO A 438 33.35 -7.04 -5.96
CA PRO A 438 32.36 -7.67 -5.08
C PRO A 438 31.04 -6.88 -5.06
N PHE A 439 29.92 -7.58 -5.19
CA PHE A 439 28.59 -6.96 -5.32
C PHE A 439 28.24 -6.05 -4.14
N TRP A 440 28.60 -6.46 -2.92
CA TRP A 440 28.35 -5.65 -1.72
C TRP A 440 29.09 -4.30 -1.75
N LYS A 441 30.29 -4.22 -2.33
CA LYS A 441 31.03 -2.94 -2.47
C LYS A 441 30.31 -2.01 -3.44
N VAL A 442 29.76 -2.55 -4.52
CA VAL A 442 28.95 -1.81 -5.50
C VAL A 442 27.64 -1.33 -4.85
N ALA A 443 26.94 -2.21 -4.13
CA ALA A 443 25.72 -1.85 -3.40
C ALA A 443 25.99 -0.75 -2.37
N ALA A 444 27.02 -0.89 -1.52
CA ALA A 444 27.36 0.09 -0.50
C ALA A 444 27.77 1.46 -1.09
N ALA A 445 28.46 1.47 -2.23
CA ALA A 445 28.92 2.71 -2.85
C ALA A 445 27.84 3.45 -3.66
N TYR A 446 26.87 2.73 -4.24
CA TYR A 446 26.00 3.28 -5.28
C TYR A 446 24.50 3.03 -5.07
N ALA A 447 24.06 2.35 -4.01
CA ALA A 447 22.63 2.08 -3.80
C ALA A 447 21.78 3.37 -3.71
N ASP A 448 22.29 4.41 -3.04
CA ASP A 448 21.56 5.68 -2.82
C ASP A 448 21.55 6.60 -4.05
N ARG A 449 22.15 6.17 -5.17
CA ARG A 449 22.05 6.90 -6.44
C ARG A 449 20.64 6.76 -7.02
N PRO A 450 20.12 7.80 -7.71
CA PRO A 450 18.80 7.76 -8.30
C PRO A 450 18.72 6.67 -9.38
N VAL A 451 17.57 5.99 -9.45
CA VAL A 451 17.27 5.03 -10.51
C VAL A 451 16.93 5.80 -11.80
N PRO A 452 17.54 5.47 -12.95
CA PRO A 452 17.19 6.07 -14.23
C PRO A 452 15.89 5.47 -14.76
N LEU A 453 14.76 5.97 -14.27
CA LEU A 453 13.43 5.54 -14.71
C LEU A 453 13.20 5.89 -16.19
N ASP A 454 12.56 4.99 -16.93
CA ASP A 454 12.12 5.28 -18.30
C ASP A 454 10.98 6.31 -18.28
N GLY A 455 11.18 7.43 -18.98
CA GLY A 455 10.14 8.44 -19.26
C GLY A 455 9.52 8.32 -20.64
N SER A 456 10.17 7.60 -21.56
CA SER A 456 9.79 7.59 -22.99
C SER A 456 8.41 6.97 -23.25
N VAL A 457 8.03 5.94 -22.48
CA VAL A 457 6.67 5.36 -22.60
C VAL A 457 5.61 6.37 -22.18
N ALA A 458 5.83 7.13 -21.10
CA ALA A 458 4.87 8.15 -20.67
C ALA A 458 4.74 9.28 -21.71
N GLU A 459 5.84 9.68 -22.35
CA GLU A 459 5.84 10.68 -23.43
C GLU A 459 5.06 10.20 -24.66
N VAL A 460 5.24 8.94 -25.07
CA VAL A 460 4.48 8.34 -26.20
C VAL A 460 2.98 8.32 -25.89
N LEU A 461 2.60 7.87 -24.69
CA LEU A 461 1.19 7.81 -24.30
C LEU A 461 0.59 9.22 -24.13
N ALA A 462 1.36 10.19 -23.64
CA ALA A 462 0.94 11.59 -23.57
C ALA A 462 0.68 12.18 -24.95
N GLY A 463 1.57 11.92 -25.92
CA GLY A 463 1.43 12.40 -27.31
C GLY A 463 0.25 11.79 -28.06
N ALA A 464 -0.28 10.65 -27.59
CA ALA A 464 -1.48 10.02 -28.14
C ALA A 464 -2.79 10.63 -27.62
N VAL A 465 -2.73 11.50 -26.62
CA VAL A 465 -3.91 12.22 -26.12
C VAL A 465 -4.21 13.40 -27.04
N GLY A 466 -5.20 13.24 -27.92
CA GLY A 466 -5.58 14.27 -28.88
C GLY A 466 -6.29 15.48 -28.27
N ASP A 467 -7.14 15.25 -27.25
CA ASP A 467 -7.84 16.31 -26.51
C ASP A 467 -7.61 16.15 -25.01
N ALA A 468 -6.83 17.07 -24.43
CA ALA A 468 -6.56 17.09 -23.00
C ALA A 468 -7.77 17.54 -22.16
N ALA A 469 -8.82 18.12 -22.76
CA ALA A 469 -10.05 18.54 -22.08
C ALA A 469 -11.14 17.46 -22.07
N ALA A 470 -10.99 16.38 -22.85
CA ALA A 470 -11.91 15.25 -22.83
C ALA A 470 -12.00 14.62 -21.43
N ARG A 471 -13.12 13.96 -21.11
CA ARG A 471 -13.26 13.23 -19.82
C ARG A 471 -12.49 11.91 -19.81
N GLY A 472 -12.41 11.26 -20.97
CA GLY A 472 -11.73 9.98 -21.13
C GLY A 472 -11.20 9.79 -22.55
N VAL A 473 -10.09 9.07 -22.65
CA VAL A 473 -9.37 8.80 -23.89
C VAL A 473 -8.95 7.34 -23.90
N ASP A 474 -9.36 6.62 -24.94
CA ASP A 474 -8.86 5.28 -25.24
C ASP A 474 -7.58 5.39 -26.05
N LEU A 475 -6.48 4.91 -25.47
CA LEU A 475 -5.15 4.90 -26.07
C LEU A 475 -4.95 3.68 -26.99
N GLY A 476 -6.01 2.93 -27.32
CA GLY A 476 -5.97 1.75 -28.20
C GLY A 476 -5.45 2.00 -29.62
N GLN A 477 -5.40 3.26 -30.07
CA GLN A 477 -4.74 3.64 -31.33
C GLN A 477 -3.21 3.50 -31.25
N VAL A 478 -2.64 3.51 -30.04
CA VAL A 478 -1.20 3.30 -29.84
C VAL A 478 -0.94 1.80 -29.85
N THR A 479 -0.25 1.33 -30.87
CA THR A 479 0.13 -0.09 -30.98
C THR A 479 1.07 -0.47 -29.83
N PRO A 480 0.68 -1.42 -28.95
CA PRO A 480 1.54 -1.84 -27.85
C PRO A 480 2.84 -2.47 -28.37
N PRO A 481 3.97 -2.33 -27.65
CA PRO A 481 5.21 -2.98 -28.03
C PRO A 481 5.06 -4.49 -27.99
N ALA A 482 5.62 -5.18 -28.98
CA ALA A 482 5.68 -6.63 -28.97
C ALA A 482 6.64 -7.09 -27.87
N LEU A 483 6.12 -7.70 -26.80
CA LEU A 483 6.97 -8.41 -25.84
C LEU A 483 7.46 -9.70 -26.51
N THR A 484 8.66 -9.66 -27.10
CA THR A 484 9.24 -10.83 -27.78
C THR A 484 9.78 -11.85 -26.78
N GLY A 485 9.37 -13.10 -26.93
CA GLY A 485 9.90 -14.24 -26.18
C GLY A 485 11.20 -14.78 -26.77
N ASP A 486 12.23 -13.94 -26.91
CA ASP A 486 13.58 -14.45 -27.16
C ASP A 486 13.99 -15.38 -26.00
N ALA A 487 14.71 -16.46 -26.28
CA ALA A 487 15.16 -17.44 -25.28
C ALA A 487 16.02 -16.81 -24.17
N ARG A 488 16.55 -15.59 -24.38
CA ARG A 488 17.32 -14.82 -23.40
C ARG A 488 16.50 -13.79 -22.63
N ALA A 489 15.22 -13.61 -22.93
CA ALA A 489 14.38 -12.62 -22.26
C ALA A 489 14.10 -13.03 -20.81
N LEU A 490 14.35 -12.12 -19.87
CA LEU A 490 13.94 -12.33 -18.48
C LEU A 490 12.41 -12.32 -18.36
N PRO A 491 11.85 -13.15 -17.47
CA PRO A 491 10.42 -13.20 -17.25
C PRO A 491 9.93 -11.93 -16.57
N LEU A 492 8.63 -11.66 -16.71
CA LEU A 492 7.96 -10.57 -15.99
C LEU A 492 6.96 -11.20 -15.01
N VAL A 493 7.04 -10.77 -13.76
CA VAL A 493 6.16 -11.21 -12.68
C VAL A 493 5.58 -9.96 -12.05
N THR A 494 4.26 -9.88 -11.97
CA THR A 494 3.57 -8.72 -11.39
C THR A 494 2.30 -9.15 -10.68
N SER A 495 1.92 -8.40 -9.64
CA SER A 495 0.57 -8.48 -9.08
C SER A 495 -0.13 -7.14 -9.29
N VAL A 496 -1.29 -7.18 -9.94
CA VAL A 496 -2.10 -6.00 -10.22
C VAL A 496 -3.36 -6.07 -9.36
N ASP A 497 -3.63 -5.01 -8.62
CA ASP A 497 -4.92 -4.82 -7.97
C ASP A 497 -5.91 -4.31 -9.01
N LEU A 498 -6.98 -5.05 -9.27
CA LEU A 498 -8.04 -4.70 -10.20
C LEU A 498 -9.30 -4.35 -9.45
N LEU A 499 -9.92 -3.24 -9.83
CA LEU A 499 -11.25 -2.90 -9.39
C LEU A 499 -12.23 -3.14 -10.53
N VAL A 500 -13.38 -3.70 -10.19
CA VAL A 500 -14.48 -3.91 -11.13
C VAL A 500 -15.56 -2.90 -10.81
N GLY A 501 -15.91 -2.07 -11.78
CA GLY A 501 -17.04 -1.16 -11.69
C GLY A 501 -18.27 -1.76 -12.37
N ALA A 502 -19.26 -2.16 -11.59
CA ALA A 502 -20.53 -2.72 -12.08
C ALA A 502 -21.66 -2.40 -11.10
N ARG A 503 -22.91 -2.42 -11.56
CA ARG A 503 -24.07 -2.17 -10.68
C ARG A 503 -24.24 -3.25 -9.61
N ASP A 504 -24.03 -4.50 -10.01
CA ASP A 504 -24.21 -5.73 -9.26
C ASP A 504 -23.44 -6.88 -9.95
N VAL A 505 -23.47 -8.08 -9.35
CA VAL A 505 -22.76 -9.27 -9.86
C VAL A 505 -23.36 -9.76 -11.18
N GLU A 506 -24.66 -9.56 -11.37
CA GLU A 506 -25.42 -9.92 -12.56
C GLU A 506 -25.01 -9.05 -13.76
N ALA A 507 -24.88 -7.74 -13.57
CA ALA A 507 -24.35 -6.81 -14.58
C ALA A 507 -22.92 -7.20 -14.98
N TRP A 508 -22.05 -7.49 -14.01
CA TRP A 508 -20.71 -8.00 -14.30
C TRP A 508 -20.77 -9.31 -15.10
N SER A 509 -21.62 -10.26 -14.71
CA SER A 509 -21.78 -11.54 -15.43
C SER A 509 -22.25 -11.37 -16.88
N ARG A 510 -23.10 -10.37 -17.16
CA ARG A 510 -23.54 -10.03 -18.53
C ARG A 510 -22.51 -9.25 -19.36
N GLY A 511 -21.39 -8.86 -18.75
CA GLY A 511 -20.35 -8.07 -19.41
C GLY A 511 -20.55 -6.55 -19.33
N GLU A 512 -21.50 -6.08 -18.52
CA GLU A 512 -21.80 -4.66 -18.27
C GLU A 512 -20.93 -4.12 -17.12
N TYR A 513 -19.62 -4.01 -17.36
CA TYR A 513 -18.67 -3.55 -16.33
C TYR A 513 -17.43 -2.84 -16.90
N GLU A 514 -16.76 -2.08 -16.04
CA GLU A 514 -15.48 -1.43 -16.29
C GLU A 514 -14.38 -2.09 -15.44
N LEU A 515 -13.20 -2.29 -16.03
CA LEU A 515 -12.00 -2.67 -15.28
C LEU A 515 -11.16 -1.43 -15.02
N VAL A 516 -10.72 -1.29 -13.78
CA VAL A 516 -9.86 -0.18 -13.34
C VAL A 516 -8.62 -0.75 -12.70
N MET A 517 -7.46 -0.33 -13.17
CA MET A 517 -6.19 -0.68 -12.57
C MET A 517 -5.97 0.13 -11.28
N GLY A 518 -5.75 -0.58 -10.19
CA GLY A 518 -5.34 -0.05 -8.89
C GLY A 518 -3.82 -0.03 -8.76
N ASP A 519 -3.32 -0.48 -7.60
CA ASP A 519 -1.88 -0.60 -7.37
C ASP A 519 -1.26 -1.71 -8.22
N VAL A 520 -0.03 -1.48 -8.69
CA VAL A 520 0.77 -2.45 -9.43
C VAL A 520 2.01 -2.79 -8.62
N HIS A 521 2.26 -4.08 -8.46
CA HIS A 521 3.38 -4.64 -7.71
C HIS A 521 4.27 -5.47 -8.63
N ASP A 522 5.58 -5.43 -8.40
CA ASP A 522 6.59 -6.03 -9.27
C ASP A 522 6.95 -7.49 -8.91
N THR A 523 6.08 -8.16 -8.16
CA THR A 523 6.29 -9.52 -7.66
C THR A 523 4.98 -10.29 -7.49
N ALA A 524 5.06 -11.58 -7.21
CA ALA A 524 3.90 -12.43 -6.93
C ALA A 524 3.44 -12.23 -5.47
N LEU A 525 2.21 -11.73 -5.29
CA LEU A 525 1.63 -11.42 -3.98
C LEU A 525 0.48 -12.35 -3.58
N VAL A 526 0.01 -13.23 -4.48
CA VAL A 526 -0.81 -14.38 -4.10
C VAL A 526 0.12 -15.48 -3.55
N TRP A 527 0.77 -15.16 -2.44
CA TRP A 527 1.87 -15.93 -1.86
C TRP A 527 2.00 -15.66 -0.35
N GLY A 528 2.46 -16.66 0.41
CA GLY A 528 2.85 -16.51 1.81
C GLY A 528 1.76 -15.88 2.69
N TRP A 529 2.05 -14.69 3.24
CA TRP A 529 1.16 -13.95 4.14
C TRP A 529 -0.27 -13.78 3.64
N ALA A 530 -0.44 -13.53 2.33
CA ALA A 530 -1.76 -13.32 1.74
C ALA A 530 -2.64 -14.58 1.79
N LEU A 531 -2.05 -15.77 1.91
CA LEU A 531 -2.75 -17.06 1.91
C LEU A 531 -3.00 -17.62 3.32
N GLN A 532 -2.71 -16.85 4.38
CA GLN A 532 -2.79 -17.33 5.77
C GLN A 532 -4.18 -17.85 6.19
N PHE A 533 -5.26 -17.39 5.54
CA PHE A 533 -6.64 -17.82 5.80
C PHE A 533 -7.19 -18.73 4.68
N HIS A 534 -6.35 -19.09 3.69
CA HIS A 534 -6.79 -19.90 2.57
C HIS A 534 -6.83 -21.39 2.97
N GLU A 535 -8.01 -22.00 2.92
CA GLU A 535 -8.24 -23.40 3.32
C GLU A 535 -7.29 -24.40 2.62
N ALA A 536 -6.99 -24.14 1.35
CA ALA A 536 -6.06 -24.94 0.54
C ALA A 536 -4.65 -24.35 0.39
N ARG A 537 -4.15 -23.55 1.34
CA ARG A 537 -2.88 -22.79 1.25
C ARG A 537 -1.73 -23.58 0.61
N GLY A 538 -1.41 -24.76 1.13
CA GLY A 538 -0.27 -25.56 0.64
C GLY A 538 -0.40 -25.97 -0.83
N ARG A 539 -1.63 -26.22 -1.32
CA ARG A 539 -1.88 -26.53 -2.73
C ARG A 539 -1.69 -25.29 -3.62
N VAL A 540 -2.13 -24.13 -3.16
CA VAL A 540 -2.00 -22.85 -3.88
C VAL A 540 -0.54 -22.42 -3.96
N GLU A 541 0.20 -22.47 -2.85
CA GLU A 541 1.64 -22.18 -2.85
C GLU A 541 2.39 -23.14 -3.78
N SER A 542 2.09 -24.45 -3.73
CA SER A 542 2.69 -25.43 -4.65
C SER A 542 2.38 -25.16 -6.11
N ALA A 543 1.16 -24.68 -6.42
CA ALA A 543 0.79 -24.29 -7.79
C ALA A 543 1.56 -23.05 -8.26
N MET A 544 1.76 -22.06 -7.38
CA MET A 544 2.58 -20.88 -7.69
C MET A 544 4.05 -21.26 -7.89
N VAL A 545 4.61 -22.19 -7.09
CA VAL A 545 5.97 -22.71 -7.31
C VAL A 545 6.10 -23.31 -8.71
N ARG A 546 5.13 -24.14 -9.15
CA ARG A 546 5.12 -24.71 -10.49
C ARG A 546 4.99 -23.63 -11.57
N ALA A 547 4.14 -22.63 -11.36
CA ALA A 547 3.96 -21.52 -12.30
C ALA A 547 5.26 -20.71 -12.48
N LEU A 548 5.93 -20.35 -11.38
CA LEU A 548 7.23 -19.68 -11.41
C LEU A 548 8.33 -20.56 -12.01
N GLY A 549 8.25 -21.88 -11.80
CA GLY A 549 9.20 -22.84 -12.37
C GLY A 549 9.06 -23.05 -13.88
N ALA A 550 7.88 -22.77 -14.45
CA ALA A 550 7.62 -22.87 -15.88
C ALA A 550 8.06 -21.62 -16.68
N LEU A 551 8.47 -20.55 -15.99
CA LEU A 551 8.99 -19.34 -16.62
C LEU A 551 10.39 -19.58 -17.20
N SER A 552 10.66 -18.97 -18.36
CA SER A 552 11.98 -18.94 -18.95
C SER A 552 12.97 -18.31 -17.97
N ARG A 553 14.09 -19.01 -17.78
CA ARG A 553 15.11 -18.69 -16.78
C ARG A 553 16.48 -18.78 -17.43
N PRO A 554 16.85 -17.79 -18.25
CA PRO A 554 18.15 -17.78 -18.92
C PRO A 554 19.32 -17.71 -17.92
N VAL A 555 19.05 -17.31 -16.67
CA VAL A 555 19.99 -17.29 -15.54
C VAL A 555 19.29 -17.74 -14.25
N PRO A 556 20.02 -18.29 -13.25
CA PRO A 556 19.46 -18.58 -11.93
C PRO A 556 18.88 -17.33 -11.24
N LEU A 557 17.71 -17.49 -10.62
CA LEU A 557 17.04 -16.43 -9.85
C LEU A 557 17.29 -16.58 -8.35
N VAL A 558 17.82 -15.54 -7.72
CA VAL A 558 18.25 -15.51 -6.31
C VAL A 558 17.34 -14.60 -5.50
N THR A 559 16.85 -15.08 -4.35
CA THR A 559 16.09 -14.25 -3.41
C THR A 559 17.03 -13.58 -2.41
N VAL A 560 16.88 -12.28 -2.18
CA VAL A 560 17.56 -11.58 -1.08
C VAL A 560 16.61 -11.42 0.09
N LEU A 561 16.92 -12.06 1.22
CA LEU A 561 16.12 -12.00 2.45
C LEU A 561 16.65 -10.89 3.35
N ALA A 562 16.03 -9.72 3.27
CA ALA A 562 16.27 -8.61 4.18
C ALA A 562 15.78 -8.92 5.61
N SER A 563 16.34 -8.27 6.64
CA SER A 563 15.74 -8.29 7.98
C SER A 563 14.31 -7.77 7.93
N ARG A 564 13.41 -8.43 8.64
CA ARG A 564 12.01 -8.01 8.74
C ARG A 564 11.91 -6.64 9.40
N ARG A 565 11.69 -5.56 8.65
CA ARG A 565 11.55 -4.20 9.21
C ARG A 565 10.11 -3.83 9.57
N THR A 566 9.13 -4.59 9.08
CA THR A 566 7.71 -4.28 9.24
C THR A 566 6.89 -5.55 9.52
N GLY A 567 5.60 -5.37 9.80
CA GLY A 567 4.63 -6.46 9.92
C GLY A 567 4.43 -7.26 8.63
N LEU A 568 4.70 -6.69 7.44
CA LEU A 568 4.65 -7.41 6.17
C LEU A 568 5.80 -8.42 6.09
N LEU A 569 5.48 -9.61 5.58
CA LEU A 569 6.46 -10.70 5.46
C LEU A 569 7.18 -10.61 4.11
N PRO A 570 8.53 -10.61 4.10
CA PRO A 570 9.29 -10.80 2.87
C PRO A 570 8.90 -12.11 2.19
N SER A 571 8.89 -12.10 0.86
CA SER A 571 8.60 -13.30 0.08
C SER A 571 9.88 -14.11 -0.17
N GLU A 572 9.83 -15.39 0.16
CA GLU A 572 10.92 -16.33 -0.10
C GLU A 572 10.58 -17.22 -1.32
N PHE A 573 11.03 -16.82 -2.51
CA PHE A 573 10.71 -17.51 -3.77
C PHE A 573 11.61 -18.75 -4.03
N PRO A 574 11.25 -19.61 -5.00
CA PRO A 574 12.07 -20.77 -5.37
C PRO A 574 13.42 -20.37 -5.98
N GLY A 575 14.50 -20.97 -5.49
CA GLY A 575 15.88 -20.72 -5.93
C GLY A 575 16.84 -20.55 -4.76
N PRO A 576 18.12 -20.22 -5.04
CA PRO A 576 19.08 -19.85 -4.00
C PRO A 576 18.62 -18.61 -3.21
N VAL A 577 19.08 -18.50 -1.96
CA VAL A 577 18.79 -17.37 -1.08
C VAL A 577 20.07 -16.72 -0.55
N VAL A 578 20.06 -15.39 -0.49
CA VAL A 578 21.06 -14.58 0.20
C VAL A 578 20.42 -14.05 1.49
N GLU A 579 20.97 -14.40 2.64
CA GLU A 579 20.50 -13.97 3.96
C GLU A 579 21.12 -12.59 4.33
N LEU A 580 20.47 -11.49 3.93
CA LEU A 580 20.86 -10.10 4.20
C LEU A 580 20.13 -9.58 5.45
N GLY A 581 20.53 -10.10 6.60
CA GLY A 581 19.92 -9.73 7.89
C GLY A 581 18.71 -10.60 8.27
N GLY A 582 17.88 -11.02 7.32
CA GLY A 582 16.84 -12.03 7.53
C GLY A 582 17.35 -13.45 7.27
N VAL A 583 16.76 -14.46 7.92
CA VAL A 583 17.11 -15.88 7.71
C VAL A 583 15.95 -16.64 7.05
N SER A 584 16.30 -17.65 6.25
CA SER A 584 15.33 -18.54 5.62
C SER A 584 14.68 -19.47 6.64
N ALA A 585 13.37 -19.73 6.47
CA ALA A 585 12.66 -20.72 7.26
C ALA A 585 12.96 -22.16 6.79
N ARG A 586 13.47 -22.33 5.56
CA ARG A 586 13.70 -23.63 4.94
C ARG A 586 15.05 -24.18 5.39
N ALA A 587 15.05 -25.30 6.11
CA ALA A 587 16.29 -25.98 6.50
C ALA A 587 17.16 -26.31 5.28
N SER A 588 16.53 -26.84 4.22
CA SER A 588 17.14 -27.19 2.93
C SER A 588 17.40 -25.99 2.00
N ALA A 589 17.21 -24.74 2.45
CA ALA A 589 17.49 -23.59 1.59
C ALA A 589 18.94 -23.59 1.10
N TRP A 590 19.10 -23.42 -0.21
CA TRP A 590 20.40 -23.24 -0.82
C TRP A 590 20.89 -21.82 -0.57
N ARG A 591 21.76 -21.67 0.44
CA ARG A 591 22.27 -20.37 0.88
C ARG A 591 23.50 -19.99 0.07
N LEU A 592 23.43 -18.86 -0.64
CA LEU A 592 24.56 -18.20 -1.27
C LEU A 592 25.05 -17.09 -0.33
N PRO A 593 26.33 -17.06 0.04
CA PRO A 593 26.87 -15.97 0.81
C PRO A 593 27.01 -14.72 -0.09
N LEU A 594 26.87 -13.51 0.46
CA LEU A 594 26.83 -12.31 -0.38
C LEU A 594 28.17 -12.03 -1.08
N ASP A 595 29.28 -12.41 -0.44
CA ASP A 595 30.63 -12.31 -0.97
C ASP A 595 30.92 -13.28 -2.13
N ASP A 596 30.02 -14.22 -2.42
CA ASP A 596 30.05 -15.03 -3.65
C ASP A 596 29.58 -14.25 -4.89
N LEU A 597 28.90 -13.11 -4.69
CA LEU A 597 28.35 -12.31 -5.77
C LEU A 597 29.32 -11.19 -6.19
N PHE A 598 29.55 -11.07 -7.50
CA PHE A 598 30.42 -10.07 -8.11
C PHE A 598 29.70 -9.34 -9.23
N VAL A 599 30.01 -8.07 -9.40
CA VAL A 599 29.65 -7.29 -10.58
C VAL A 599 30.83 -7.32 -11.54
N GLU A 600 30.65 -7.94 -12.69
CA GLU A 600 31.57 -7.88 -13.82
C GLU A 600 31.10 -6.77 -14.76
N SER A 601 31.99 -5.83 -15.06
CA SER A 601 31.69 -4.67 -15.89
C SER A 601 32.80 -4.43 -16.92
N ASP A 602 32.41 -4.08 -18.14
CA ASP A 602 33.32 -3.58 -19.20
C ASP A 602 33.32 -2.04 -19.31
N GLY A 603 32.64 -1.35 -18.38
CA GLY A 603 32.44 0.10 -18.38
C GLY A 603 31.19 0.57 -19.15
N LYS A 604 30.55 -0.30 -19.94
CA LYS A 604 29.31 -0.02 -20.68
C LYS A 604 28.16 -0.94 -20.29
N ARG A 605 28.47 -2.21 -19.98
CA ARG A 605 27.53 -3.24 -19.53
C ARG A 605 28.07 -3.88 -18.25
N ALA A 606 27.15 -4.21 -17.36
CA ALA A 606 27.45 -4.89 -16.11
C ALA A 606 26.53 -6.11 -15.91
N ARG A 607 27.09 -7.21 -15.39
CA ARG A 607 26.34 -8.40 -14.98
C ARG A 607 26.69 -8.80 -13.56
N LEU A 608 25.70 -9.39 -12.88
CA LEU A 608 25.87 -9.97 -11.55
C LEU A 608 26.20 -11.45 -11.73
N VAL A 609 27.35 -11.88 -11.24
CA VAL A 609 27.80 -13.28 -11.35
C VAL A 609 27.97 -13.88 -9.97
N SER A 610 27.70 -15.18 -9.87
CA SER A 610 28.06 -16.00 -8.70
C SER A 610 29.28 -16.84 -9.05
N LYS A 611 30.34 -16.76 -8.23
CA LYS A 611 31.53 -17.58 -8.43
C LYS A 611 31.24 -19.07 -8.20
N ARG A 612 30.44 -19.39 -7.18
CA ARG A 612 30.04 -20.75 -6.84
C ARG A 612 29.17 -21.40 -7.91
N LEU A 613 28.29 -20.63 -8.56
CA LEU A 613 27.47 -21.12 -9.68
C LEU A 613 28.20 -21.11 -11.02
N GLY A 614 29.26 -20.30 -11.14
CA GLY A 614 29.99 -20.13 -12.40
C GLY A 614 29.16 -19.46 -13.50
N SER A 615 28.12 -18.70 -13.15
CA SER A 615 27.19 -18.09 -14.11
C SER A 615 26.76 -16.69 -13.69
N GLU A 616 26.21 -15.94 -14.66
CA GLU A 616 25.36 -14.79 -14.35
C GLU A 616 24.16 -15.25 -13.51
N VAL A 617 23.69 -14.39 -12.61
CA VAL A 617 22.51 -14.58 -11.78
C VAL A 617 21.64 -13.32 -11.84
N CYS A 618 20.36 -13.47 -11.54
CA CYS A 618 19.43 -12.35 -11.42
C CYS A 618 18.69 -12.42 -10.08
N LEU A 619 18.41 -11.27 -9.49
CA LEU A 619 17.68 -11.19 -8.24
C LEU A 619 16.16 -11.19 -8.48
N TYR A 620 15.40 -11.83 -7.60
CA TYR A 620 13.97 -11.58 -7.56
C TYR A 620 13.67 -10.14 -7.14
N ASN A 621 12.54 -9.63 -7.62
CA ASN A 621 11.96 -8.42 -7.05
C ASN A 621 11.45 -8.70 -5.62
N GLY A 622 11.41 -7.65 -4.81
CA GLY A 622 11.11 -7.72 -3.39
C GLY A 622 11.18 -6.33 -2.76
N GLU A 623 11.31 -6.29 -1.43
CA GLU A 623 11.24 -5.05 -0.64
C GLU A 623 12.37 -4.04 -0.89
N LEU A 624 13.46 -4.46 -1.53
CA LEU A 624 14.58 -3.59 -1.86
C LEU A 624 14.35 -2.88 -3.19
N GLU A 625 14.55 -1.56 -3.19
CA GLU A 625 14.57 -0.73 -4.39
C GLU A 625 15.76 0.23 -4.32
N SER A 626 16.70 0.07 -5.26
CA SER A 626 17.89 0.93 -5.41
C SER A 626 18.38 0.87 -6.85
N LEU A 627 19.32 1.74 -7.23
CA LEU A 627 19.96 1.67 -8.55
C LEU A 627 20.56 0.29 -8.79
N VAL A 628 21.36 -0.19 -7.84
CA VAL A 628 22.08 -1.47 -7.93
C VAL A 628 21.10 -2.64 -7.96
N HIS A 629 20.05 -2.61 -7.14
CA HIS A 629 19.05 -3.66 -7.14
C HIS A 629 18.25 -3.68 -8.46
N THR A 630 17.87 -2.52 -8.99
CA THR A 630 17.16 -2.39 -10.27
C THR A 630 17.99 -2.92 -11.43
N ALA A 631 19.31 -2.69 -11.43
CA ALA A 631 20.21 -3.19 -12.47
C ALA A 631 20.26 -4.73 -12.54
N PHE A 632 20.20 -5.42 -11.39
CA PHE A 632 20.46 -6.86 -11.31
C PHE A 632 19.26 -7.72 -10.92
N SER A 633 18.10 -7.12 -10.63
CA SER A 633 16.83 -7.84 -10.40
C SER A 633 16.03 -8.05 -11.70
N LEU A 634 14.96 -8.83 -11.63
CA LEU A 634 13.99 -8.96 -12.73
C LEU A 634 13.44 -7.58 -13.13
N PRO A 635 13.04 -7.37 -14.39
CA PRO A 635 12.43 -6.09 -14.79
C PRO A 635 11.20 -5.79 -13.91
N ARG A 636 11.16 -4.57 -13.36
CA ARG A 636 10.11 -4.14 -12.42
C ARG A 636 8.99 -3.42 -13.15
N ILE A 637 7.84 -4.09 -13.23
CA ILE A 637 6.59 -3.50 -13.70
C ILE A 637 6.18 -2.39 -12.72
N ARG A 638 5.88 -1.21 -13.25
CA ARG A 638 5.43 -0.03 -12.51
C ARG A 638 4.16 0.55 -13.13
N PRO A 639 3.31 1.25 -12.37
CA PRO A 639 2.14 1.92 -12.93
C PRO A 639 2.53 2.93 -14.01
N LEU A 640 1.76 2.98 -15.11
CA LEU A 640 1.88 4.03 -16.11
C LEU A 640 1.43 5.36 -15.48
N ARG A 641 2.22 6.42 -15.68
CA ARG A 641 1.89 7.76 -15.17
C ARG A 641 2.07 8.77 -16.29
N VAL A 642 0.95 9.29 -16.78
CA VAL A 642 0.89 10.34 -17.80
C VAL A 642 0.39 11.62 -17.13
N SER A 643 0.98 12.77 -17.47
CA SER A 643 0.58 14.06 -16.91
C SER A 643 0.56 15.11 -18.02
N LEU A 644 -0.60 15.73 -18.24
CA LEU A 644 -0.81 16.77 -19.26
C LEU A 644 -0.91 18.19 -18.67
N GLY A 645 -0.55 18.37 -17.40
CA GLY A 645 -0.61 19.68 -16.72
C GLY A 645 -1.78 19.76 -15.75
N GLU A 646 -2.64 20.78 -15.87
CA GLU A 646 -3.73 21.00 -14.91
C GLU A 646 -4.78 19.89 -14.90
N HIS A 647 -5.05 19.29 -16.05
CA HIS A 647 -6.02 18.21 -16.22
C HIS A 647 -5.37 17.05 -16.96
N THR A 648 -5.76 15.82 -16.63
CA THR A 648 -5.42 14.64 -17.43
C THR A 648 -6.67 13.77 -17.52
N PRO A 649 -7.18 13.47 -18.73
CA PRO A 649 -8.38 12.65 -18.92
C PRO A 649 -8.19 11.27 -18.31
N ARG A 650 -9.30 10.56 -18.07
CA ARG A 650 -9.26 9.11 -17.82
C ARG A 650 -8.58 8.42 -19.01
N LEU A 651 -7.55 7.63 -18.76
CA LEU A 651 -6.83 6.91 -19.81
C LEU A 651 -7.18 5.43 -19.75
N SER A 652 -7.60 4.86 -20.88
CA SER A 652 -7.83 3.43 -21.02
C SER A 652 -6.92 2.79 -22.08
N LEU A 653 -6.59 1.51 -21.86
CA LEU A 653 -5.87 0.65 -22.79
C LEU A 653 -6.50 -0.74 -22.73
N GLY A 654 -6.84 -1.32 -23.89
CA GLY A 654 -7.45 -2.65 -23.96
C GLY A 654 -8.81 -2.76 -23.25
N GLY A 655 -9.53 -1.63 -23.06
CA GLY A 655 -10.76 -1.58 -22.29
C GLY A 655 -10.56 -1.60 -20.77
N VAL A 656 -9.35 -1.33 -20.27
CA VAL A 656 -9.03 -1.14 -18.85
C VAL A 656 -8.62 0.30 -18.61
N VAL A 657 -9.18 0.94 -17.57
CA VAL A 657 -8.72 2.25 -17.09
C VAL A 657 -7.37 2.07 -16.41
N VAL A 658 -6.31 2.55 -17.06
CA VAL A 658 -4.92 2.50 -16.55
C VAL A 658 -4.56 3.72 -15.72
N GLN A 659 -5.24 4.83 -15.94
CA GLN A 659 -5.13 6.04 -15.14
C GLN A 659 -6.50 6.71 -15.03
N ARG A 660 -6.94 7.00 -13.81
CA ARG A 660 -8.17 7.74 -13.53
C ARG A 660 -8.02 9.20 -13.98
N GLU A 661 -9.13 9.85 -14.30
CA GLU A 661 -9.16 11.31 -14.56
C GLU A 661 -8.57 12.07 -13.36
N GLN A 662 -7.74 13.09 -13.64
CA GLN A 662 -6.98 13.83 -12.64
C GLN A 662 -7.01 15.34 -12.86
N TRP A 663 -7.07 16.09 -11.76
CA TRP A 663 -7.04 17.54 -11.75
C TRP A 663 -6.02 18.06 -10.73
N ARG A 664 -5.32 19.13 -11.08
CA ARG A 664 -4.48 19.91 -10.17
C ARG A 664 -5.18 21.23 -9.90
N LEU A 665 -5.37 21.55 -8.63
CA LEU A 665 -5.98 22.82 -8.23
C LEU A 665 -4.98 23.96 -8.40
N SER A 666 -5.42 25.04 -9.03
CA SER A 666 -4.68 26.30 -9.08
C SER A 666 -4.61 26.96 -7.70
N GLN A 667 -3.70 27.91 -7.52
CA GLN A 667 -3.59 28.66 -6.27
C GLN A 667 -4.89 29.39 -5.92
N ALA A 668 -5.54 30.05 -6.88
CA ALA A 668 -6.79 30.80 -6.66
C ALA A 668 -7.94 29.89 -6.21
N GLU A 669 -8.04 28.68 -6.75
CA GLU A 669 -9.05 27.70 -6.33
C GLU A 669 -8.79 27.21 -4.90
N ARG A 670 -7.51 26.99 -4.56
CA ARG A 670 -7.12 26.62 -3.19
C ARG A 670 -7.48 27.71 -2.19
N GLU A 671 -7.17 28.97 -2.51
CA GLU A 671 -7.52 30.11 -1.67
C GLU A 671 -9.04 30.20 -1.48
N SER A 672 -9.82 30.11 -2.56
CA SER A 672 -11.29 30.13 -2.51
C SER A 672 -11.87 29.01 -1.62
N LEU A 673 -11.32 27.80 -1.70
CA LEU A 673 -11.73 26.67 -0.84
C LEU A 673 -11.44 26.93 0.65
N LEU A 674 -10.38 27.67 0.98
CA LEU A 674 -9.93 27.94 2.34
C LEU A 674 -10.58 29.18 2.98
N GLU A 675 -11.26 30.03 2.20
CA GLU A 675 -11.97 31.22 2.70
C GLU A 675 -13.17 30.87 3.61
N GLY A 676 -13.77 29.69 3.41
CA GLY A 676 -14.97 29.24 4.12
C GLY A 676 -14.77 29.02 5.62
N ARG A 677 -15.46 29.81 6.46
CA ARG A 677 -15.37 29.74 7.92
C ARG A 677 -16.31 28.70 8.56
N ASP A 678 -17.46 28.45 7.95
CA ASP A 678 -18.46 27.45 8.37
C ASP A 678 -18.76 26.45 7.25
N ASP A 679 -19.60 25.45 7.54
CA ASP A 679 -19.89 24.37 6.59
C ASP A 679 -20.70 24.85 5.39
N SER A 680 -21.61 25.80 5.58
CA SER A 680 -22.39 26.42 4.50
C SER A 680 -21.49 27.17 3.53
N ALA A 681 -20.50 27.94 4.03
CA ALA A 681 -19.53 28.63 3.20
C ALA A 681 -18.58 27.67 2.47
N ARG A 682 -18.10 26.63 3.17
CA ARG A 682 -17.21 25.61 2.60
C ARG A 682 -17.88 24.81 1.48
N LEU A 683 -19.12 24.36 1.71
CA LEU A 683 -19.87 23.60 0.70
C LEU A 683 -20.03 24.41 -0.58
N ARG A 684 -20.37 25.71 -0.48
CA ARG A 684 -20.52 26.57 -1.65
C ARG A 684 -19.23 26.79 -2.41
N ALA A 685 -18.14 27.08 -1.69
CA ALA A 685 -16.83 27.24 -2.31
C ALA A 685 -16.42 25.95 -3.03
N ALA A 686 -16.63 24.79 -2.38
CA ALA A 686 -16.34 23.50 -2.96
C ALA A 686 -17.20 23.21 -4.20
N VAL A 687 -18.52 23.41 -4.14
CA VAL A 687 -19.43 23.24 -5.28
C VAL A 687 -19.04 24.16 -6.45
N ALA A 688 -18.70 25.42 -6.18
CA ALA A 688 -18.29 26.35 -7.23
C ALA A 688 -17.03 25.87 -7.96
N VAL A 689 -16.02 25.38 -7.22
CA VAL A 689 -14.80 24.79 -7.82
C VAL A 689 -15.12 23.49 -8.56
N TRP A 690 -15.96 22.62 -7.97
CA TRP A 690 -16.35 21.35 -8.58
C TRP A 690 -17.07 21.56 -9.91
N ASP A 691 -18.06 22.44 -9.96
CA ASP A 691 -18.80 22.75 -11.19
C ASP A 691 -17.93 23.43 -12.23
N ALA A 692 -17.05 24.36 -11.82
CA ALA A 692 -16.15 25.05 -12.75
C ALA A 692 -15.18 24.08 -13.45
N ARG A 693 -14.75 23.01 -12.75
CA ARG A 693 -13.83 21.99 -13.27
C ARG A 693 -14.52 20.73 -13.79
N GLY A 694 -15.84 20.60 -13.62
CA GLY A 694 -16.60 19.38 -13.96
C GLY A 694 -16.24 18.16 -13.10
N LEU A 695 -15.80 18.37 -11.86
CA LEU A 695 -15.40 17.28 -10.95
C LEU A 695 -16.62 16.42 -10.54
N PRO A 696 -16.47 15.08 -10.41
CA PRO A 696 -17.51 14.26 -9.80
C PRO A 696 -17.64 14.54 -8.30
N ASP A 697 -18.79 14.25 -7.71
CA ASP A 697 -19.06 14.50 -6.28
C ASP A 697 -18.01 13.85 -5.37
N CYS A 698 -17.63 12.61 -5.69
CA CYS A 698 -16.62 11.85 -4.97
C CYS A 698 -15.29 11.81 -5.73
N VAL A 699 -14.23 12.34 -5.11
CA VAL A 699 -12.86 12.32 -5.61
C VAL A 699 -11.89 11.85 -4.51
N PHE A 700 -10.71 11.42 -4.91
CA PHE A 700 -9.58 11.19 -4.04
C PHE A 700 -8.59 12.34 -4.13
N ALA A 701 -8.23 12.95 -3.00
CA ALA A 701 -7.18 13.97 -2.93
C ALA A 701 -5.85 13.35 -2.48
N LYS A 702 -4.81 13.52 -3.28
CA LYS A 702 -3.44 13.06 -3.01
C LYS A 702 -2.51 14.27 -2.83
N PHE A 703 -1.87 14.35 -1.67
CA PHE A 703 -0.85 15.36 -1.36
C PHE A 703 0.56 14.74 -1.44
N LYS A 704 1.58 15.57 -1.70
CA LYS A 704 2.98 15.15 -1.96
C LYS A 704 3.59 14.25 -0.87
N ASP A 705 3.37 14.57 0.40
CA ASP A 705 3.93 13.81 1.54
C ASP A 705 2.92 12.88 2.21
N GLU A 706 1.65 12.96 1.83
CA GLU A 706 0.63 12.08 2.37
C GLU A 706 0.70 10.73 1.68
N ARG A 707 0.96 9.67 2.44
CA ARG A 707 1.19 8.34 1.85
C ARG A 707 -0.01 7.85 1.02
N LYS A 708 -1.23 8.01 1.53
CA LYS A 708 -2.45 7.54 0.87
C LYS A 708 -3.36 8.72 0.55
N PRO A 709 -4.08 8.68 -0.59
CA PRO A 709 -5.09 9.69 -0.87
C PRO A 709 -6.21 9.65 0.17
N VAL A 710 -6.90 10.77 0.35
CA VAL A 710 -8.12 10.89 1.18
C VAL A 710 -9.34 11.00 0.28
N LEU A 711 -10.43 10.33 0.64
CA LEU A 711 -11.70 10.51 -0.05
C LEU A 711 -12.28 11.88 0.32
N VAL A 712 -12.75 12.59 -0.69
CA VAL A 712 -13.50 13.83 -0.59
C VAL A 712 -14.85 13.57 -1.25
N ASP A 713 -15.92 13.75 -0.49
CA ASP A 713 -17.27 13.86 -1.04
C ASP A 713 -17.71 15.30 -0.85
N VAL A 714 -17.91 16.02 -1.96
CA VAL A 714 -18.33 17.43 -1.93
C VAL A 714 -19.63 17.61 -1.15
N ARG A 715 -20.48 16.59 -1.12
CA ARG A 715 -21.76 16.62 -0.41
C ARG A 715 -21.58 16.50 1.10
N SER A 716 -20.43 16.05 1.60
CA SER A 716 -20.23 15.72 3.01
C SER A 716 -19.42 16.79 3.75
N PRO A 717 -20.05 17.61 4.62
CA PRO A 717 -19.31 18.60 5.41
C PRO A 717 -18.19 18.00 6.29
N PRO A 718 -18.38 16.86 6.97
CA PRO A 718 -17.29 16.21 7.71
C PRO A 718 -16.09 15.82 6.85
N LEU A 719 -16.31 15.28 5.64
CA LEU A 719 -15.21 14.89 4.74
C LEU A 719 -14.54 16.10 4.09
N LEU A 720 -15.31 17.14 3.73
CA LEU A 720 -14.77 18.42 3.28
C LEU A 720 -13.86 19.05 4.34
N ARG A 721 -14.23 19.02 5.63
CA ARG A 721 -13.38 19.53 6.71
C ARG A 721 -12.03 18.79 6.81
N VAL A 722 -12.01 17.48 6.56
CA VAL A 722 -10.76 16.69 6.54
C VAL A 722 -9.88 17.13 5.37
N PHE A 723 -10.48 17.27 4.18
CA PHE A 723 -9.77 17.73 2.97
C PHE A 723 -9.19 19.14 3.15
N LEU A 724 -10.01 20.10 3.57
CA LEU A 724 -9.60 21.50 3.72
C LEU A 724 -8.51 21.67 4.79
N ASN A 725 -8.55 20.89 5.87
CA ASN A 725 -7.50 20.94 6.89
C ASN A 725 -6.15 20.43 6.38
N LEU A 726 -6.14 19.46 5.45
CA LEU A 726 -4.92 19.03 4.76
C LEU A 726 -4.48 20.05 3.71
N LEU A 727 -5.43 20.64 2.98
CA LEU A 727 -5.16 21.66 1.97
C LEU A 727 -4.51 22.92 2.54
N GLU A 728 -4.88 23.30 3.76
CA GLU A 728 -4.29 24.43 4.50
C GLU A 728 -2.79 24.20 4.81
N GLN A 729 -2.38 22.94 4.98
CA GLN A 729 -1.01 22.57 5.42
C GLN A 729 -0.09 22.21 4.26
N LYS A 730 -0.62 22.07 3.04
CA LYS A 730 0.07 21.45 1.89
C LYS A 730 -0.16 22.26 0.62
N GLU A 731 0.90 22.44 -0.17
CA GLU A 731 0.89 23.29 -1.36
C GLU A 731 0.43 22.59 -2.64
N GLU A 732 0.70 21.29 -2.77
CA GLU A 732 0.38 20.53 -3.98
C GLU A 732 -0.66 19.45 -3.69
N VAL A 733 -1.77 19.49 -4.43
CA VAL A 733 -2.82 18.48 -4.39
C VAL A 733 -3.22 18.05 -5.80
N VAL A 734 -3.31 16.73 -5.99
CA VAL A 734 -3.91 16.12 -7.17
C VAL A 734 -5.23 15.49 -6.74
N LEU A 735 -6.32 15.89 -7.37
CA LEU A 735 -7.61 15.21 -7.27
C LEU A 735 -7.67 14.13 -8.35
N SER A 736 -8.14 12.94 -8.02
CA SER A 736 -8.57 11.95 -9.02
C SER A 736 -10.01 11.56 -8.78
N GLU A 737 -10.74 11.19 -9.84
CA GLU A 737 -12.09 10.66 -9.68
C GLU A 737 -12.10 9.41 -8.77
N MET A 738 -13.20 9.21 -8.03
CA MET A 738 -13.46 7.93 -7.38
C MET A 738 -13.96 6.94 -8.43
N LEU A 739 -13.12 5.96 -8.77
CA LEU A 739 -13.46 4.92 -9.73
C LEU A 739 -13.06 3.52 -9.20
N PRO A 740 -13.99 2.55 -9.08
CA PRO A 740 -15.41 2.63 -9.40
C PRO A 740 -16.18 3.69 -8.62
N SER A 741 -17.17 4.32 -9.26
CA SER A 741 -18.04 5.30 -8.60
C SER A 741 -18.95 4.62 -7.56
N PRO A 742 -19.56 5.37 -6.62
CA PRO A 742 -20.49 4.80 -5.62
C PRO A 742 -21.65 3.98 -6.20
N GLY A 743 -22.10 4.30 -7.43
CA GLY A 743 -23.13 3.55 -8.15
C GLY A 743 -22.64 2.26 -8.82
N GLN A 744 -21.32 2.08 -8.92
CA GLN A 744 -20.65 0.92 -9.52
C GLN A 744 -20.03 -0.02 -8.45
N LEU A 745 -20.44 0.11 -7.19
CA LEU A 745 -20.04 -0.80 -6.10
C LEU A 745 -20.95 -2.03 -6.13
N TRP A 746 -20.48 -3.08 -6.81
CA TRP A 746 -21.26 -4.29 -7.08
C TRP A 746 -21.43 -5.21 -5.86
N LEU A 747 -20.50 -5.18 -4.89
CA LEU A 747 -20.56 -6.04 -3.73
C LEU A 747 -21.53 -5.48 -2.68
N ARG A 748 -22.53 -6.27 -2.33
CA ARG A 748 -23.54 -5.93 -1.32
C ARG A 748 -23.50 -6.93 -0.18
N SER A 749 -23.55 -6.43 1.05
CA SER A 749 -23.77 -7.28 2.23
C SER A 749 -25.21 -7.85 2.20
N PRO A 750 -25.51 -8.90 2.98
CA PRO A 750 -26.90 -9.37 3.12
C PRO A 750 -27.88 -8.31 3.64
N THR A 751 -27.38 -7.29 4.33
CA THR A 751 -28.15 -6.12 4.78
C THR A 751 -28.30 -5.03 3.72
N GLY A 752 -27.73 -5.22 2.52
CA GLY A 752 -27.83 -4.32 1.37
C GLY A 752 -26.75 -3.24 1.28
N GLY A 753 -25.84 -3.14 2.24
CA GLY A 753 -24.75 -2.17 2.25
C GLY A 753 -23.72 -2.44 1.16
N ARG A 754 -23.26 -1.40 0.47
CA ARG A 754 -22.27 -1.46 -0.63
C ARG A 754 -20.85 -1.45 -0.09
N HIS A 755 -19.98 -2.27 -0.68
CA HIS A 755 -18.57 -2.35 -0.29
C HIS A 755 -17.66 -2.12 -1.50
N THR A 756 -16.54 -1.42 -1.27
CA THR A 756 -15.48 -1.35 -2.29
C THR A 756 -14.75 -2.69 -2.32
N VAL A 757 -14.29 -3.10 -3.50
CA VAL A 757 -13.60 -4.39 -3.70
C VAL A 757 -12.39 -4.21 -4.60
N GLU A 758 -11.31 -4.90 -4.25
CA GLU A 758 -10.12 -5.02 -5.09
C GLU A 758 -9.72 -6.48 -5.23
N LEU A 759 -9.43 -6.88 -6.46
CA LEU A 759 -8.97 -8.21 -6.84
C LEU A 759 -7.47 -8.15 -7.09
N ARG A 760 -6.68 -8.78 -6.22
CA ARG A 760 -5.24 -8.90 -6.43
C ARG A 760 -4.96 -10.10 -7.32
N CYS A 761 -4.53 -9.81 -8.54
CA CYS A 761 -4.28 -10.77 -9.61
C CYS A 761 -2.77 -10.90 -9.83
N THR A 762 -2.20 -12.11 -9.75
CA THR A 762 -0.78 -12.34 -10.13
C THR A 762 -0.70 -12.73 -11.60
N LEU A 763 -0.01 -11.92 -12.40
CA LEU A 763 0.23 -12.16 -13.82
C LEU A 763 1.69 -12.49 -14.08
N LEU A 764 1.91 -13.45 -14.98
CA LEU A 764 3.21 -14.00 -15.32
C LEU A 764 3.39 -14.00 -16.84
N TRP A 765 4.53 -13.51 -17.31
CA TRP A 765 4.92 -13.55 -18.73
C TRP A 765 6.27 -14.25 -18.89
N GLY A 766 6.41 -14.98 -20.00
CA GLY A 766 7.64 -15.65 -20.38
C GLY A 766 7.68 -17.14 -20.06
N ALA A 767 6.52 -17.80 -19.94
CA ALA A 767 6.48 -19.26 -19.85
C ALA A 767 6.96 -19.92 -21.15
N GLU A 768 7.76 -20.98 -21.04
CA GLU A 768 8.16 -21.75 -22.23
C GLU A 768 6.94 -22.47 -22.81
N PRO A 769 6.76 -22.52 -24.15
CA PRO A 769 5.74 -23.36 -24.74
C PRO A 769 6.01 -24.82 -24.33
N ALA A 770 4.99 -25.48 -23.77
CA ALA A 770 5.10 -26.90 -23.43
C ALA A 770 5.57 -27.67 -24.67
N ALA A 771 6.68 -28.39 -24.55
CA ALA A 771 7.15 -29.28 -25.60
C ALA A 771 6.00 -30.24 -25.94
N ALA A 772 5.60 -30.29 -27.21
CA ALA A 772 4.62 -31.27 -27.67
C ALA A 772 5.12 -32.66 -27.23
N PRO A 773 4.26 -33.52 -26.67
CA PRO A 773 4.67 -34.88 -26.31
C PRO A 773 5.25 -35.52 -27.57
N ALA A 774 6.51 -35.95 -27.50
CA ALA A 774 7.15 -36.67 -28.59
C ALA A 774 6.23 -37.84 -28.93
N GLY A 775 5.67 -37.81 -30.14
CA GLY A 775 4.74 -38.81 -30.62
C GLY A 775 5.34 -40.18 -30.42
N GLY A 776 4.79 -40.92 -29.46
CA GLY A 776 5.10 -42.32 -29.25
C GLY A 776 4.83 -43.06 -30.55
N ALA A 777 5.85 -43.79 -31.00
CA ALA A 777 5.75 -44.73 -32.09
C ALA A 777 4.55 -45.66 -31.85
N ARG A 778 3.83 -45.91 -32.95
CA ARG A 778 2.86 -47.00 -33.05
C ARG A 778 3.50 -48.31 -32.61
N GLU A 779 2.82 -49.02 -31.71
CA GLU A 779 2.47 -50.43 -31.92
C GLU A 779 0.97 -50.59 -31.71
#